data_AF-A0AA39NXY1-F1
#
_entry.id   AF-A0AA39NXY1-F1
#
_cell.length_a   1.000
_cell.length_b   1.000
_cell.length_c   1.000
_cell.angle_alpha   90.00
_cell.angle_beta   90.00
_cell.angle_gamma   90.00
#
_symmetry.space_group_name_H-M   'P 1'
#
loop_
_entity.id
_entity.type
_entity.pdbx_description
1 polymer ?
#
loop_
_entity_poly.entity_id
_entity_poly.type
_entity_poly.pdbx_seq_one_letter_code
_entity_poly.pdbx_strand_id
1 'polypeptide(L)'
;MSKFKASSSSDPMPGQTFAFQDKLPKLPIPPLEDTCQRYIKALEGLQDAREHEQTKLAVKDFLDKDGPRIQEKLKSWAKNKDRQALVPVCFVISANDSLATSKTFALNPFFVLENDPSPDRGTQLPRAASLIISSLGFIHDLRAGILEPDTIRGKPLDMDQYSRLFGTARIPTERGCKMQVHGDSRHIVVLRRGQFYWFDVLDDDNLPVLTERELIRNLKAIICDADKTDKADVVRGAIGVLSTENRKIWSQLRDILSHDRTNKSCLDIIDRSLFVVCLDDAAPDNLADLCSNFLCGTYGLEEGVQTGTCTNRWYDKLQIIVCADGAAGINFEHTGVDGHTVLRFAADIFTEGLMLLARSINPSAPTLFHATLSPHAKAFKPPRNSGKPPTPPLDHIDTTPKKLEWKLSSELRVGIRFAETRISDLICQNDCQALEFKGYGKNFITSHGFSPDAFVQMAFQAAYFGLYGRIECVYEPAMTKSFLHGRTEAIRSIQPESVHFTKVFYSEASASQKVDALHKACERHVKLTRECSQGLGQDRHLYALYCLLQRQFNGNLDPSPDDPAPWPECYNKMPAIFTDPGWELLSTSILSTSNCGNPALRLFGFGPVAADGYGIGYIIKEDGLSVCASSKHLQTRRFLNTLQEYLLDIQKLIIHIHRSANERPAPFVDHAGILRDSKTGRPIGGHSGDEGDDEDIAMPGYSFFDSGDVQLLGHRRRTPYSHVGKVLQLAEY
;
A
#
# COMPACT_ATOMS: atom_id res chain seq x y z
N MET A 1 -10.10 9.84 47.83
CA MET A 1 -8.87 9.45 48.55
C MET A 1 -8.65 7.96 48.38
N SER A 2 -7.81 7.56 47.42
CA SER A 2 -7.25 6.21 47.35
C SER A 2 -5.77 6.38 46.96
N LYS A 3 -4.88 5.79 47.77
CA LYS A 3 -3.45 6.09 47.84
C LYS A 3 -2.70 5.43 46.67
N PHE A 4 -2.05 6.24 45.84
CA PHE A 4 -0.94 5.79 45.00
C PHE A 4 0.23 5.41 45.90
N LYS A 5 0.59 4.12 45.92
CA LYS A 5 1.85 3.64 46.49
C LYS A 5 2.91 3.71 45.38
N ALA A 6 3.92 4.54 45.59
CA ALA A 6 5.16 4.49 44.82
C ALA A 6 5.88 3.17 45.14
N SER A 7 6.08 2.31 44.15
CA SER A 7 6.99 1.17 44.21
C SER A 7 8.29 1.55 43.51
N SER A 8 9.33 1.79 44.31
CA SER A 8 10.71 1.80 43.87
C SER A 8 11.19 0.35 43.69
N SER A 9 11.32 -0.10 42.46
CA SER A 9 12.08 -1.32 42.11
C SER A 9 12.75 -1.12 40.76
N SER A 10 14.07 -1.08 40.80
CA SER A 10 15.00 -0.90 39.68
C SER A 10 15.27 -2.22 38.97
N ASP A 11 14.26 -2.73 38.26
CA ASP A 11 14.43 -3.70 37.17
C ASP A 11 13.73 -3.12 35.93
N PRO A 12 14.34 -3.12 34.73
CA PRO A 12 13.65 -2.71 33.53
C PRO A 12 12.42 -3.61 33.36
N MET A 13 11.23 -3.01 33.30
CA MET A 13 10.01 -3.73 32.96
C MET A 13 10.29 -4.55 31.69
N PRO A 14 9.94 -5.85 31.64
CA PRO A 14 10.11 -6.63 30.43
C PRO A 14 9.41 -5.88 29.29
N GLY A 15 10.16 -5.59 28.21
CA GLY A 15 9.67 -4.77 27.11
C GLY A 15 8.30 -5.25 26.64
N GLN A 16 7.28 -4.40 26.82
CA GLN A 16 5.90 -4.72 26.51
C GLN A 16 5.73 -5.00 25.01
N THR A 17 6.47 -4.31 24.15
CA THR A 17 6.34 -4.36 22.68
C THR A 17 6.40 -5.77 22.09
N PHE A 18 7.32 -6.61 22.57
CA PHE A 18 7.51 -7.99 22.08
C PHE A 18 6.94 -9.06 23.02
N ALA A 19 6.13 -8.67 24.02
CA ALA A 19 5.66 -9.56 25.09
C ALA A 19 4.80 -10.76 24.61
N PHE A 20 4.26 -10.69 23.39
CA PHE A 20 3.49 -11.76 22.77
C PHE A 20 4.25 -12.54 21.68
N GLN A 21 5.44 -12.09 21.28
CA GLN A 21 6.16 -12.64 20.12
C GLN A 21 6.43 -14.14 20.28
N ASP A 22 6.95 -14.57 21.44
CA ASP A 22 7.22 -15.98 21.74
C ASP A 22 5.95 -16.84 21.93
N LYS A 23 4.78 -16.21 22.06
CA LYS A 23 3.48 -16.87 22.26
C LYS A 23 2.71 -17.06 20.96
N LEU A 24 3.18 -16.48 19.85
CA LEU A 24 2.49 -16.56 18.57
C LEU A 24 2.57 -17.99 17.98
N PRO A 25 1.47 -18.51 17.42
CA PRO A 25 1.50 -19.80 16.73
C PRO A 25 2.33 -19.72 15.46
N LYS A 26 2.95 -20.83 15.06
CA LYS A 26 3.64 -20.92 13.77
C LYS A 26 2.62 -20.93 12.63
N LEU A 27 3.01 -20.35 11.49
CA LEU A 27 2.19 -20.39 10.28
C LEU A 27 1.99 -21.85 9.83
N PRO A 28 0.75 -22.33 9.62
CA PRO A 28 0.49 -23.70 9.23
C PRO A 28 0.96 -23.97 7.79
N ILE A 29 1.37 -25.20 7.52
CA ILE A 29 1.51 -25.74 6.15
C ILE A 29 0.20 -26.44 5.82
N PRO A 30 -0.59 -25.97 4.84
CA PRO A 30 -1.85 -26.61 4.46
C PRO A 30 -1.63 -28.05 3.94
N PRO A 31 -2.66 -28.93 4.02
CA PRO A 31 -2.66 -30.18 3.28
C PRO A 31 -2.48 -29.93 1.78
N LEU A 32 -1.67 -30.76 1.12
CA LEU A 32 -1.36 -30.59 -0.30
C LEU A 32 -2.63 -30.69 -1.18
N GLU A 33 -3.48 -31.67 -0.89
CA GLU A 33 -4.75 -31.90 -1.59
C GLU A 33 -5.66 -30.67 -1.53
N ASP A 34 -5.84 -30.09 -0.33
CA ASP A 34 -6.61 -28.86 -0.13
C ASP A 34 -6.06 -27.69 -0.95
N THR A 35 -4.74 -27.51 -0.94
CA THR A 35 -4.08 -26.45 -1.73
C THR A 35 -4.30 -26.64 -3.22
N CYS A 36 -4.14 -27.86 -3.72
CA CYS A 36 -4.38 -28.20 -5.12
C CYS A 36 -5.86 -28.00 -5.50
N GLN A 37 -6.80 -28.33 -4.62
CA GLN A 37 -8.23 -28.10 -4.84
C GLN A 37 -8.56 -26.60 -4.90
N ARG A 38 -8.00 -25.79 -4.00
CA ARG A 38 -8.17 -24.33 -4.01
C ARG A 38 -7.55 -23.70 -5.25
N TYR A 39 -6.39 -24.19 -5.70
CA TYR A 39 -5.73 -23.76 -6.93
C TYR A 39 -6.61 -24.00 -8.17
N ILE A 40 -7.17 -25.21 -8.32
CA ILE A 40 -8.12 -25.52 -9.40
C ILE A 40 -9.33 -24.58 -9.30
N LYS A 41 -9.95 -24.44 -8.11
CA LYS A 41 -11.12 -23.56 -7.94
C LYS A 41 -10.85 -22.09 -8.28
N ALA A 42 -9.65 -21.58 -7.97
CA ALA A 42 -9.26 -20.21 -8.32
C ALA A 42 -9.12 -20.00 -9.85
N LEU A 43 -8.77 -21.04 -10.59
CA LEU A 43 -8.63 -21.00 -12.05
C LEU A 43 -9.93 -21.27 -12.82
N GLU A 44 -10.92 -21.89 -12.18
CA GLU A 44 -12.21 -22.23 -12.81
C GLU A 44 -12.91 -21.01 -13.43
N GLY A 45 -12.78 -19.83 -12.80
CA GLY A 45 -13.36 -18.59 -13.32
C GLY A 45 -12.51 -17.87 -14.38
N LEU A 46 -11.29 -18.35 -14.65
CA LEU A 46 -10.29 -17.70 -15.51
C LEU A 46 -9.96 -18.49 -16.77
N GLN A 47 -10.25 -19.80 -16.78
CA GLN A 47 -9.90 -20.71 -17.88
C GLN A 47 -11.12 -21.17 -18.66
N ASP A 48 -10.92 -21.55 -19.91
CA ASP A 48 -11.93 -22.32 -20.64
C ASP A 48 -12.00 -23.78 -20.15
N ALA A 49 -13.04 -24.52 -20.57
CA ALA A 49 -13.24 -25.89 -20.11
C ALA A 49 -12.09 -26.85 -20.51
N ARG A 50 -11.43 -26.62 -21.65
CA ARG A 50 -10.34 -27.48 -22.13
C ARG A 50 -9.05 -27.20 -21.37
N GLU A 51 -8.69 -25.94 -21.21
CA GLU A 51 -7.54 -25.48 -20.41
C GLU A 51 -7.68 -25.93 -18.96
N HIS A 52 -8.90 -25.83 -18.42
CA HIS A 52 -9.17 -26.22 -17.05
C HIS A 52 -9.02 -27.73 -16.82
N GLU A 53 -9.48 -28.57 -17.76
CA GLU A 53 -9.25 -30.02 -17.69
C GLU A 53 -7.76 -30.38 -17.84
N GLN A 54 -7.00 -29.68 -18.68
CA GLN A 54 -5.54 -29.86 -18.77
C GLN A 54 -4.85 -29.53 -17.44
N THR A 55 -5.24 -28.43 -16.81
CA THR A 55 -4.71 -28.02 -15.50
C THR A 55 -5.03 -29.08 -14.43
N LYS A 56 -6.26 -29.63 -14.41
CA LYS A 56 -6.63 -30.72 -13.49
C LYS A 56 -5.75 -31.96 -13.67
N LEU A 57 -5.42 -32.32 -14.91
CA LEU A 57 -4.52 -33.43 -15.19
C LEU A 57 -3.10 -33.15 -14.68
N ALA A 58 -2.58 -31.93 -14.86
CA ALA A 58 -1.27 -31.53 -14.36
C ALA A 58 -1.21 -31.54 -12.81
N VAL A 59 -2.28 -31.09 -12.16
CA VAL A 59 -2.41 -31.12 -10.69
C VAL A 59 -2.48 -32.56 -10.18
N LYS A 60 -3.24 -33.43 -10.86
CA LYS A 60 -3.30 -34.86 -10.52
C LYS A 60 -1.94 -35.53 -10.64
N ASP A 61 -1.22 -35.28 -11.74
CA ASP A 61 0.14 -35.80 -11.94
C ASP A 61 1.09 -35.35 -10.83
N PHE A 62 0.97 -34.09 -10.39
CA PHE A 62 1.76 -33.56 -9.30
C PHE A 62 1.43 -34.22 -7.95
N LEU A 63 0.15 -34.42 -7.64
CA LEU A 63 -0.30 -35.10 -6.42
C LEU A 63 0.16 -36.56 -6.37
N ASP A 64 0.18 -37.25 -7.52
CA ASP A 64 0.58 -38.66 -7.60
C ASP A 64 2.11 -38.85 -7.57
N LYS A 65 2.89 -37.84 -7.97
CA LYS A 65 4.36 -37.93 -8.13
C LYS A 65 5.14 -37.03 -7.18
N ASP A 66 5.52 -35.84 -7.63
CA ASP A 66 6.50 -34.97 -6.97
C ASP A 66 5.96 -34.27 -5.73
N GLY A 67 4.65 -33.99 -5.71
CA GLY A 67 3.97 -33.21 -4.68
C GLY A 67 4.19 -33.75 -3.26
N PRO A 68 3.85 -35.01 -2.95
CA PRO A 68 4.04 -35.57 -1.60
C PRO A 68 5.50 -35.54 -1.15
N ARG A 69 6.44 -35.80 -2.06
CA ARG A 69 7.88 -35.77 -1.78
C ARG A 69 8.34 -34.37 -1.38
N ILE A 70 7.94 -33.34 -2.11
CA ILE A 70 8.35 -31.95 -1.84
C ILE A 70 7.61 -31.40 -0.61
N GLN A 71 6.35 -31.80 -0.42
CA GLN A 71 5.55 -31.46 0.77
C GLN A 71 6.25 -31.90 2.06
N GLU A 72 6.70 -33.15 2.13
CA GLU A 72 7.44 -33.65 3.30
C GLU A 72 8.78 -32.93 3.48
N LYS A 73 9.41 -32.52 2.38
CA LYS A 73 10.64 -31.72 2.43
C LYS A 73 10.39 -30.29 2.95
N LEU A 74 9.27 -29.67 2.59
CA LEU A 74 8.85 -28.38 3.13
C LEU A 74 8.55 -28.49 4.64
N LYS A 75 7.85 -29.55 5.06
CA LYS A 75 7.58 -29.82 6.48
C LYS A 75 8.85 -30.08 7.29
N SER A 76 9.81 -30.83 6.72
CA SER A 76 11.09 -31.08 7.40
C SER A 76 11.94 -29.80 7.50
N TRP A 77 11.92 -28.97 6.45
CA TRP A 77 12.56 -27.66 6.47
C TRP A 77 11.97 -26.73 7.54
N ALA A 78 10.65 -26.69 7.66
CA ALA A 78 9.93 -25.87 8.65
C ALA A 78 10.16 -26.30 10.12
N LYS A 79 10.67 -27.52 10.36
CA LYS A 79 11.03 -27.98 11.72
C LYS A 79 12.34 -27.36 12.23
N ASN A 80 13.20 -26.84 11.35
CA ASN A 80 14.50 -26.29 11.74
C ASN A 80 14.35 -24.95 12.49
N LYS A 81 15.01 -24.82 13.65
CA LYS A 81 14.83 -23.72 14.61
C LYS A 81 15.33 -22.35 14.11
N ASP A 82 16.17 -22.30 13.09
CA ASP A 82 16.61 -21.02 12.50
C ASP A 82 15.74 -20.58 11.31
N ARG A 83 14.68 -21.34 11.00
CA ARG A 83 13.94 -21.28 9.73
C ARG A 83 12.41 -21.23 9.93
N GLN A 84 11.98 -20.71 11.08
CA GLN A 84 10.69 -21.02 11.73
C GLN A 84 9.40 -20.51 11.08
N ALA A 85 9.43 -20.00 9.85
CA ALA A 85 8.20 -19.69 9.11
C ALA A 85 8.35 -20.08 7.64
N LEU A 86 7.25 -20.53 7.00
CA LEU A 86 7.19 -20.72 5.53
C LEU A 86 7.55 -19.43 4.78
N VAL A 87 7.33 -18.28 5.40
CA VAL A 87 7.33 -16.98 4.72
C VAL A 87 8.73 -16.41 4.49
N PRO A 88 9.71 -16.55 5.41
CA PRO A 88 11.13 -16.40 5.10
C PRO A 88 11.58 -17.19 3.87
N VAL A 89 10.99 -18.37 3.57
CA VAL A 89 11.29 -19.12 2.33
C VAL A 89 10.87 -18.30 1.12
N CYS A 90 9.60 -17.91 1.01
CA CYS A 90 9.10 -17.17 -0.14
C CYS A 90 9.76 -15.79 -0.29
N PHE A 91 10.07 -15.12 0.83
CA PHE A 91 10.52 -13.72 0.81
C PHE A 91 12.03 -13.55 0.69
N VAL A 92 12.83 -14.40 1.33
CA VAL A 92 14.29 -14.46 1.06
C VAL A 92 14.52 -14.92 -0.38
N ILE A 93 13.61 -15.73 -0.94
CA ILE A 93 13.69 -16.17 -2.34
C ILE A 93 13.20 -15.09 -3.30
N SER A 94 12.12 -14.36 -3.03
CA SER A 94 11.70 -13.22 -3.87
C SER A 94 12.70 -12.06 -3.85
N ALA A 95 13.46 -11.90 -2.76
CA ALA A 95 14.58 -10.94 -2.68
C ALA A 95 15.78 -11.35 -3.55
N ASN A 96 15.95 -12.64 -3.85
CA ASN A 96 16.94 -13.17 -4.79
C ASN A 96 16.40 -13.24 -6.24
N ASP A 97 15.11 -13.51 -6.42
CA ASP A 97 14.46 -13.70 -7.73
C ASP A 97 13.98 -12.38 -8.37
N SER A 98 14.10 -11.25 -7.64
CA SER A 98 13.87 -9.90 -8.19
C SER A 98 15.00 -9.43 -9.14
N LEU A 99 15.86 -10.35 -9.58
CA LEU A 99 16.91 -10.11 -10.58
C LEU A 99 16.38 -9.74 -11.97
N ALA A 100 15.14 -10.11 -12.31
CA ALA A 100 14.72 -10.13 -13.72
C ALA A 100 14.15 -8.81 -14.28
N THR A 101 13.79 -7.81 -13.46
CA THR A 101 13.19 -6.56 -13.99
C THR A 101 13.43 -5.40 -13.05
N SER A 102 13.74 -4.20 -13.60
CA SER A 102 13.75 -2.95 -12.84
C SER A 102 12.34 -2.69 -12.33
N LYS A 103 12.00 -3.26 -11.17
CA LYS A 103 10.67 -3.21 -10.55
C LYS A 103 10.60 -2.15 -9.45
N THR A 104 11.59 -1.26 -9.32
CA THR A 104 11.58 -0.18 -8.31
C THR A 104 10.31 0.67 -8.41
N PHE A 105 9.84 0.93 -9.65
CA PHE A 105 8.58 1.64 -9.91
C PHE A 105 7.31 0.85 -9.52
N ALA A 106 7.31 -0.47 -9.70
CA ALA A 106 6.13 -1.32 -9.49
C ALA A 106 5.97 -1.82 -8.05
N LEU A 107 6.97 -1.62 -7.18
CA LEU A 107 7.01 -2.28 -5.86
C LEU A 107 6.82 -1.34 -4.68
N ASN A 108 7.32 -0.10 -4.74
CA ASN A 108 7.23 0.81 -3.59
C ASN A 108 5.83 1.42 -3.50
N PRO A 109 5.04 1.11 -2.46
CA PRO A 109 3.77 1.76 -2.24
C PRO A 109 3.99 3.13 -1.61
N PHE A 110 2.95 3.95 -1.65
CA PHE A 110 2.93 5.24 -0.99
C PHE A 110 1.63 5.45 -0.21
N PHE A 111 1.74 6.16 0.90
CA PHE A 111 0.63 6.70 1.67
C PHE A 111 0.62 8.22 1.55
N VAL A 112 -0.57 8.80 1.36
CA VAL A 112 -0.82 10.23 1.50
C VAL A 112 -1.52 10.44 2.83
N LEU A 113 -0.92 11.24 3.71
CA LEU A 113 -1.51 11.58 5.00
C LEU A 113 -2.62 12.62 4.81
N GLU A 114 -3.63 12.59 5.68
CA GLU A 114 -4.60 13.68 5.76
C GLU A 114 -3.91 15.00 6.15
N ASN A 115 -4.43 16.12 5.66
CA ASN A 115 -3.83 17.44 5.90
C ASN A 115 -3.92 17.85 7.38
N ASP A 116 -3.04 18.77 7.80
CA ASP A 116 -3.15 19.37 9.13
C ASP A 116 -4.44 20.21 9.22
N PRO A 117 -5.22 20.10 10.30
CA PRO A 117 -6.37 20.98 10.48
C PRO A 117 -5.97 22.46 10.63
N SER A 118 -4.72 22.75 11.01
CA SER A 118 -4.22 24.12 11.18
C SER A 118 -3.39 24.57 9.97
N PRO A 119 -3.79 25.64 9.23
CA PRO A 119 -3.06 26.13 8.06
C PRO A 119 -1.59 26.48 8.32
N ASP A 120 -1.28 27.13 9.45
CA ASP A 120 0.10 27.55 9.78
C ASP A 120 1.06 26.37 9.96
N ARG A 121 0.56 25.28 10.55
CA ARG A 121 1.29 24.01 10.74
C ARG A 121 1.22 23.11 9.51
N GLY A 122 0.26 23.36 8.64
CA GLY A 122 0.14 22.74 7.33
C GLY A 122 1.29 23.13 6.40
N THR A 123 1.93 24.29 6.59
CA THR A 123 3.07 24.68 5.74
C THR A 123 4.23 23.67 5.80
N GLN A 124 5.00 23.55 4.71
CA GLN A 124 6.02 22.51 4.52
C GLN A 124 6.98 22.33 5.72
N LEU A 125 7.55 23.41 6.24
CA LEU A 125 8.60 23.35 7.27
C LEU A 125 8.07 22.89 8.65
N PRO A 126 7.03 23.51 9.25
CA PRO A 126 6.40 23.00 10.45
C PRO A 126 5.89 21.56 10.32
N ARG A 127 5.25 21.25 9.19
CA ARG A 127 4.73 19.89 8.92
C ARG A 127 5.86 18.87 8.91
N ALA A 128 6.95 19.13 8.19
CA ALA A 128 8.12 18.27 8.15
C ALA A 128 8.76 18.09 9.54
N ALA A 129 8.94 19.18 10.30
CA ALA A 129 9.52 19.11 11.64
C ALA A 129 8.64 18.30 12.61
N SER A 130 7.32 18.47 12.56
CA SER A 130 6.36 17.70 13.37
C SER A 130 6.40 16.21 13.04
N LEU A 131 6.42 15.85 11.75
CA LEU A 131 6.54 14.45 11.31
C LEU A 131 7.87 13.83 11.72
N ILE A 132 8.98 14.57 11.64
CA ILE A 132 10.29 14.11 12.11
C ILE A 132 10.24 13.82 13.61
N ILE A 133 9.79 14.77 14.43
CA ILE A 133 9.73 14.60 15.90
C ILE A 133 8.84 13.42 16.29
N SER A 134 7.66 13.34 15.68
CA SER A 134 6.72 12.24 15.93
C SER A 134 7.33 10.89 15.55
N SER A 135 8.10 10.85 14.46
CA SER A 135 8.84 9.65 14.05
C SER A 135 9.95 9.29 15.04
N LEU A 136 10.68 10.27 15.59
CA LEU A 136 11.69 10.03 16.62
C LEU A 136 11.05 9.51 17.92
N GLY A 137 9.87 10.01 18.29
CA GLY A 137 9.09 9.49 19.40
C GLY A 137 8.72 8.02 19.22
N PHE A 138 8.23 7.65 18.04
CA PHE A 138 7.94 6.26 17.70
C PHE A 138 9.19 5.37 17.76
N ILE A 139 10.32 5.83 17.22
CA ILE A 139 11.60 5.09 17.23
C ILE A 139 12.10 4.86 18.65
N HIS A 140 12.04 5.89 19.51
CA HIS A 140 12.41 5.79 20.91
C HIS A 140 11.59 4.72 21.62
N ASP A 141 10.25 4.80 21.54
CA ASP A 141 9.36 3.89 22.24
C ASP A 141 9.50 2.44 21.72
N LEU A 142 9.76 2.27 20.42
CA LEU A 142 10.07 0.98 19.81
C LEU A 142 11.40 0.40 20.34
N ARG A 143 12.48 1.17 20.35
CA ARG A 143 13.81 0.73 20.83
C ARG A 143 13.85 0.48 22.33
N ALA A 144 13.10 1.26 23.11
CA ALA A 144 12.94 1.07 24.54
C ALA A 144 12.00 -0.10 24.91
N GLY A 145 11.30 -0.69 23.94
CA GLY A 145 10.38 -1.80 24.16
C GLY A 145 9.12 -1.41 24.93
N ILE A 146 8.72 -0.13 24.88
CA ILE A 146 7.51 0.40 25.55
C ILE A 146 6.35 0.66 24.58
N LEU A 147 6.59 0.56 23.27
CA LEU A 147 5.53 0.64 22.25
C LEU A 147 4.47 -0.45 22.48
N GLU A 148 3.20 -0.06 22.47
CA GLU A 148 2.07 -0.96 22.68
C GLU A 148 2.01 -2.09 21.63
N PRO A 149 1.88 -3.37 22.03
CA PRO A 149 1.75 -4.49 21.10
C PRO A 149 0.54 -4.37 20.19
N ASP A 150 0.73 -4.71 18.93
CA ASP A 150 -0.37 -4.76 17.97
C ASP A 150 -1.33 -5.90 18.29
N THR A 151 -2.63 -5.58 18.34
CA THR A 151 -3.70 -6.57 18.48
C THR A 151 -4.85 -6.28 17.53
N ILE A 152 -5.48 -7.34 17.00
CA ILE A 152 -6.74 -7.24 16.25
C ILE A 152 -7.79 -8.07 16.98
N ARG A 153 -8.86 -7.41 17.44
CA ARG A 153 -9.96 -8.06 18.19
C ARG A 153 -9.43 -8.91 19.36
N GLY A 154 -8.42 -8.38 20.06
CA GLY A 154 -7.77 -9.05 21.22
C GLY A 154 -6.77 -10.15 20.88
N LYS A 155 -6.53 -10.46 19.59
CA LYS A 155 -5.46 -11.39 19.18
C LYS A 155 -4.16 -10.63 18.93
N PRO A 156 -3.03 -11.03 19.52
CA PRO A 156 -1.74 -10.40 19.27
C PRO A 156 -1.27 -10.64 17.83
N LEU A 157 -0.51 -9.69 17.29
CA LEU A 157 0.13 -9.78 16.00
C LEU A 157 1.66 -9.83 16.14
N ASP A 158 2.31 -10.33 15.10
CA ASP A 158 3.75 -10.36 14.93
C ASP A 158 4.33 -8.95 14.82
N MET A 159 5.39 -8.70 15.59
CA MET A 159 6.07 -7.42 15.64
C MET A 159 7.49 -7.45 15.04
N ASP A 160 7.95 -8.58 14.45
CA ASP A 160 9.34 -8.72 13.95
C ASP A 160 9.69 -7.65 12.91
N GLN A 161 8.74 -7.31 12.04
CA GLN A 161 8.95 -6.34 10.96
C GLN A 161 9.29 -4.92 11.45
N TYR A 162 8.90 -4.54 12.67
CA TYR A 162 9.21 -3.20 13.20
C TYR A 162 10.72 -2.98 13.37
N SER A 163 11.48 -4.05 13.63
CA SER A 163 12.94 -3.98 13.70
C SER A 163 13.61 -3.56 12.38
N ARG A 164 12.90 -3.70 11.26
CA ARG A 164 13.38 -3.41 9.89
C ARG A 164 12.82 -2.10 9.32
N LEU A 165 12.05 -1.35 10.11
CA LEU A 165 11.38 -0.14 9.65
C LEU A 165 12.35 1.06 9.57
N PHE A 166 13.27 1.16 10.52
CA PHE A 166 14.23 2.26 10.65
C PHE A 166 15.67 1.77 10.62
N GLY A 167 16.60 2.66 10.28
CA GLY A 167 18.02 2.30 10.19
C GLY A 167 18.29 1.21 9.14
N THR A 168 17.34 1.04 8.21
CA THR A 168 17.32 -0.10 7.29
C THR A 168 17.44 0.39 5.86
N ALA A 169 18.20 -0.32 5.03
CA ALA A 169 18.35 -0.06 3.61
C ALA A 169 18.39 -1.36 2.81
N ARG A 170 17.84 -1.32 1.60
CA ARG A 170 17.95 -2.41 0.63
C ARG A 170 19.20 -2.23 -0.22
N ILE A 171 20.16 -3.13 -0.05
CA ILE A 171 21.44 -3.07 -0.77
C ILE A 171 21.41 -4.02 -1.98
N PRO A 172 21.62 -3.52 -3.21
CA PRO A 172 21.72 -4.37 -4.40
C PRO A 172 23.03 -5.17 -4.39
N THR A 173 22.98 -6.43 -4.79
CA THR A 173 24.11 -7.36 -4.92
C THR A 173 24.03 -8.07 -6.28
N GLU A 174 25.10 -8.77 -6.71
CA GLU A 174 25.11 -9.45 -8.01
C GLU A 174 24.01 -10.51 -8.19
N ARG A 175 23.54 -11.12 -7.09
CA ARG A 175 22.56 -12.23 -7.07
C ARG A 175 21.21 -11.90 -6.45
N GLY A 176 20.99 -10.65 -6.08
CA GLY A 176 19.75 -10.26 -5.41
C GLY A 176 19.90 -8.96 -4.64
N CYS A 177 19.10 -8.82 -3.59
CA CYS A 177 19.22 -7.70 -2.67
C CYS A 177 19.31 -8.19 -1.23
N LYS A 178 20.12 -7.50 -0.43
CA LYS A 178 20.23 -7.75 1.01
C LYS A 178 19.59 -6.59 1.76
N MET A 179 18.74 -6.91 2.73
CA MET A 179 18.29 -5.92 3.72
C MET A 179 19.38 -5.77 4.78
N GLN A 180 19.90 -4.56 4.93
CA GLN A 180 20.86 -4.22 5.98
C GLN A 180 20.15 -3.38 7.04
N VAL A 181 20.24 -3.80 8.29
CA VAL A 181 19.61 -3.15 9.45
C VAL A 181 20.71 -2.65 10.38
N HIS A 182 20.65 -1.38 10.76
CA HIS A 182 21.56 -0.73 11.69
C HIS A 182 20.76 -0.24 12.90
N GLY A 183 20.79 -1.02 13.99
CA GLY A 183 20.01 -0.72 15.20
C GLY A 183 20.52 0.50 15.98
N ASP A 184 21.77 0.89 15.74
CA ASP A 184 22.51 1.98 16.38
C ASP A 184 22.41 3.32 15.62
N SER A 185 21.61 3.40 14.57
CA SER A 185 21.41 4.63 13.78
C SER A 185 20.88 5.79 14.62
N ARG A 186 21.51 6.97 14.53
CA ARG A 186 21.15 8.19 15.28
C ARG A 186 20.79 9.40 14.40
N HIS A 187 21.05 9.34 13.10
CA HIS A 187 20.89 10.46 12.17
C HIS A 187 19.79 10.22 11.14
N ILE A 188 19.31 11.31 10.54
CA ILE A 188 18.42 11.30 9.37
C ILE A 188 19.16 11.89 8.17
N VAL A 189 18.62 11.60 6.98
CA VAL A 189 19.05 12.22 5.73
C VAL A 189 17.89 13.03 5.15
N VAL A 190 18.16 14.26 4.73
CA VAL A 190 17.21 15.19 4.12
C VAL A 190 17.62 15.44 2.68
N LEU A 191 16.66 15.29 1.75
CA LEU A 191 16.80 15.55 0.32
C LEU A 191 16.04 16.81 -0.05
N ARG A 192 16.71 17.72 -0.77
CA ARG A 192 16.09 18.89 -1.42
C ARG A 192 16.73 19.07 -2.78
N ARG A 193 15.92 19.08 -3.85
CA ARG A 193 16.39 19.21 -5.24
C ARG A 193 17.56 18.25 -5.55
N GLY A 194 17.43 16.98 -5.19
CA GLY A 194 18.42 15.91 -5.45
C GLY A 194 19.71 15.99 -4.63
N GLN A 195 19.83 16.97 -3.72
CA GLN A 195 21.00 17.16 -2.86
C GLN A 195 20.75 16.55 -1.47
N PHE A 196 21.77 15.93 -0.91
CA PHE A 196 21.68 15.15 0.33
C PHE A 196 22.31 15.90 1.50
N TYR A 197 21.60 15.97 2.61
CA TYR A 197 22.07 16.57 3.86
C TYR A 197 21.84 15.60 5.01
N TRP A 198 22.70 15.60 6.02
CA TRP A 198 22.54 14.74 7.19
C TRP A 198 22.92 15.48 8.48
N PHE A 199 22.34 15.05 9.59
CA PHE A 199 22.68 15.50 10.94
C PHE A 199 22.09 14.52 11.98
N ASP A 200 22.71 14.48 13.15
CA ASP A 200 22.27 13.64 14.27
C ASP A 200 20.98 14.19 14.88
N VAL A 201 20.06 13.28 15.20
CA VAL A 201 18.74 13.59 15.79
C VAL A 201 18.45 12.82 17.07
N LEU A 202 19.23 11.78 17.37
CA LEU A 202 19.18 11.01 18.62
C LEU A 202 20.54 11.03 19.34
N ASP A 203 20.52 10.85 20.65
CA ASP A 203 21.71 10.54 21.46
C ASP A 203 21.92 9.02 21.63
N ASP A 204 22.88 8.65 22.49
CA ASP A 204 23.25 7.26 22.81
C ASP A 204 22.11 6.47 23.47
N ASP A 205 21.22 7.17 24.19
CA ASP A 205 20.05 6.60 24.86
C ASP A 205 18.81 6.59 23.95
N ASN A 206 18.97 6.92 22.65
CA ASN A 206 17.91 7.05 21.66
C ASN A 206 16.90 8.17 21.97
N LEU A 207 17.29 9.19 22.75
CA LEU A 207 16.47 10.36 23.04
C LEU A 207 16.65 11.44 21.98
N PRO A 208 15.56 12.12 21.55
CA PRO A 208 15.66 13.24 20.62
C PRO A 208 16.54 14.38 21.14
N VAL A 209 17.49 14.86 20.33
CA VAL A 209 18.43 15.96 20.70
C VAL A 209 18.04 17.32 20.16
N LEU A 210 16.98 17.40 19.34
CA LEU A 210 16.53 18.63 18.68
C LEU A 210 15.07 18.95 19.02
N THR A 211 14.80 20.23 19.24
CA THR A 211 13.43 20.76 19.36
C THR A 211 12.83 21.07 17.99
N GLU A 212 11.50 21.20 17.92
CA GLU A 212 10.78 21.55 16.68
C GLU A 212 11.34 22.84 16.04
N ARG A 213 11.64 23.85 16.87
CA ARG A 213 12.20 25.12 16.41
C ARG A 213 13.59 24.98 15.83
N GLU A 214 14.43 24.10 16.39
CA GLU A 214 15.78 23.86 15.89
C GLU A 214 15.75 23.04 14.60
N LEU A 215 14.86 22.05 14.50
CA LEU A 215 14.61 21.32 13.26
C LEU A 215 14.15 22.26 12.15
N ILE A 216 13.18 23.14 12.39
CA ILE A 216 12.74 24.13 11.40
C ILE A 216 13.90 25.01 10.92
N ARG A 217 14.80 25.44 11.82
CA ARG A 217 15.99 26.21 11.43
C ARG A 217 16.94 25.39 10.55
N ASN A 218 17.19 24.13 10.91
CA ASN A 218 18.03 23.22 10.13
C ASN A 218 17.43 22.98 8.73
N LEU A 219 16.14 22.66 8.64
CA LEU A 219 15.43 22.44 7.38
C LEU A 219 15.41 23.71 6.52
N LYS A 220 15.20 24.89 7.13
CA LYS A 220 15.28 26.18 6.42
C LYS A 220 16.69 26.43 5.87
N ALA A 221 17.73 26.13 6.64
CA ALA A 221 19.12 26.25 6.18
C ALA A 221 19.41 25.34 4.98
N ILE A 222 18.88 24.11 5.01
CA ILE A 222 18.98 23.15 3.90
C ILE A 222 18.29 23.68 2.65
N ILE A 223 17.05 24.19 2.75
CA ILE A 223 16.34 24.78 1.62
C ILE A 223 17.12 25.97 1.06
N CYS A 224 17.57 26.89 1.91
CA CYS A 224 18.33 28.06 1.48
C CYS A 224 19.67 27.70 0.82
N ASP A 225 20.32 26.60 1.19
CA ASP A 225 21.56 26.15 0.53
C ASP A 225 21.26 25.44 -0.79
N ALA A 226 20.35 24.47 -0.77
CA ALA A 226 20.02 23.67 -1.93
C ALA A 226 19.45 24.52 -3.08
N ASP A 227 18.64 25.52 -2.77
CA ASP A 227 17.97 26.36 -3.76
C ASP A 227 18.93 27.32 -4.49
N LYS A 228 20.16 27.53 -3.99
CA LYS A 228 21.21 28.28 -4.71
C LYS A 228 21.77 27.54 -5.91
N THR A 229 21.63 26.21 -5.95
CA THR A 229 22.21 25.39 -7.03
C THR A 229 21.36 25.53 -8.30
N ASP A 230 22.03 25.75 -9.43
CA ASP A 230 21.37 25.86 -10.72
C ASP A 230 20.68 24.54 -11.11
N LYS A 231 19.57 24.63 -11.88
CA LYS A 231 18.79 23.45 -12.30
C LYS A 231 19.66 22.45 -13.07
N ALA A 232 20.58 22.91 -13.92
CA ALA A 232 21.43 22.03 -14.71
C ALA A 232 22.44 21.27 -13.84
N ASP A 233 22.95 21.89 -12.77
CA ASP A 233 23.89 21.24 -11.85
C ASP A 233 23.19 20.26 -10.91
N VAL A 234 21.94 20.54 -10.52
CA VAL A 234 21.10 19.61 -9.77
C VAL A 234 20.96 18.27 -10.52
N VAL A 235 20.60 18.32 -11.80
CA VAL A 235 20.41 17.08 -12.60
C VAL A 235 21.71 16.32 -12.77
N ARG A 236 22.82 17.03 -13.04
CA ARG A 236 24.14 16.38 -13.17
C ARG A 236 24.58 15.67 -11.89
N GLY A 237 24.14 16.15 -10.73
CA GLY A 237 24.44 15.60 -9.42
C GLY A 237 23.36 14.70 -8.83
N ALA A 238 22.29 14.38 -9.58
CA ALA A 238 21.11 13.69 -9.07
C ALA A 238 21.34 12.19 -8.83
N ILE A 239 22.23 11.84 -7.90
CA ILE A 239 22.62 10.45 -7.65
C ILE A 239 21.47 9.56 -7.15
N GLY A 240 20.41 10.16 -6.59
CA GLY A 240 19.23 9.43 -6.11
C GLY A 240 18.51 8.63 -7.19
N VAL A 241 18.58 9.08 -8.46
CA VAL A 241 17.95 8.39 -9.60
C VAL A 241 18.55 7.01 -9.83
N LEU A 242 19.79 6.77 -9.41
CA LEU A 242 20.43 5.45 -9.53
C LEU A 242 19.69 4.37 -8.74
N SER A 243 18.97 4.73 -7.66
CA SER A 243 18.13 3.79 -6.91
C SER A 243 16.92 3.26 -7.70
N THR A 244 16.56 3.90 -8.82
CA THR A 244 15.49 3.47 -9.73
C THR A 244 15.96 2.50 -10.82
N GLU A 245 17.27 2.30 -10.96
CA GLU A 245 17.80 1.46 -12.03
C GLU A 245 17.51 -0.03 -11.82
N ASN A 246 17.71 -0.80 -12.90
CA ASN A 246 17.72 -2.26 -12.80
C ASN A 246 18.68 -2.69 -11.70
N ARG A 247 18.26 -3.61 -10.82
CA ARG A 247 19.02 -3.99 -9.63
C ARG A 247 20.43 -4.48 -9.92
N LYS A 248 20.64 -5.16 -11.05
CA LYS A 248 21.98 -5.60 -11.48
C LYS A 248 22.85 -4.41 -11.92
N ILE A 249 22.30 -3.48 -12.70
CA ILE A 249 23.00 -2.25 -13.09
C ILE A 249 23.31 -1.41 -11.86
N TRP A 250 22.33 -1.26 -10.96
CA TRP A 250 22.50 -0.52 -9.71
C TRP A 250 23.59 -1.14 -8.82
N SER A 251 23.65 -2.48 -8.71
CA SER A 251 24.75 -3.14 -7.97
C SER A 251 26.13 -2.79 -8.51
N GLN A 252 26.29 -2.75 -9.85
CA GLN A 252 27.57 -2.42 -10.50
C GLN A 252 27.94 -0.95 -10.29
N LEU A 253 26.97 -0.03 -10.48
CA LEU A 253 27.21 1.39 -10.25
C LEU A 253 27.51 1.71 -8.78
N ARG A 254 26.84 1.01 -7.85
CA ARG A 254 27.09 1.15 -6.41
C ARG A 254 28.47 0.62 -6.01
N ASP A 255 28.96 -0.43 -6.66
CA ASP A 255 30.34 -0.90 -6.48
C ASP A 255 31.36 0.14 -6.97
N ILE A 256 31.16 0.71 -8.18
CA ILE A 256 31.99 1.81 -8.70
C ILE A 256 31.99 3.01 -7.74
N LEU A 257 30.83 3.40 -7.20
CA LEU A 257 30.74 4.45 -6.18
C LEU A 257 31.58 4.12 -4.94
N SER A 258 31.62 2.86 -4.53
CA SER A 258 32.32 2.41 -3.32
C SER A 258 33.84 2.39 -3.44
N HIS A 259 34.39 2.54 -4.65
CA HIS A 259 35.84 2.63 -4.87
C HIS A 259 36.45 3.93 -4.32
N ASP A 260 35.71 5.04 -4.38
CA ASP A 260 36.15 6.29 -3.73
C ASP A 260 35.75 6.29 -2.25
N ARG A 261 36.72 6.60 -1.38
CA ARG A 261 36.50 6.60 0.09
C ARG A 261 35.44 7.60 0.54
N THR A 262 35.34 8.75 -0.13
CA THR A 262 34.36 9.81 0.16
C THR A 262 32.95 9.31 -0.16
N ASN A 263 32.76 8.81 -1.38
CA ASN A 263 31.48 8.28 -1.85
C ASN A 263 31.02 7.08 -1.01
N LYS A 264 31.96 6.19 -0.65
CA LYS A 264 31.67 5.07 0.25
C LYS A 264 31.16 5.55 1.61
N SER A 265 31.75 6.59 2.18
CA SER A 265 31.27 7.20 3.42
C SER A 265 29.89 7.84 3.25
N CYS A 266 29.63 8.50 2.12
CA CYS A 266 28.31 9.07 1.81
C CYS A 266 27.23 7.97 1.70
N LEU A 267 27.52 6.86 1.03
CA LEU A 267 26.62 5.70 0.95
C LEU A 267 26.35 5.12 2.34
N ASP A 268 27.38 4.93 3.17
CA ASP A 268 27.22 4.40 4.52
C ASP A 268 26.34 5.32 5.39
N ILE A 269 26.49 6.65 5.28
CA ILE A 269 25.62 7.62 5.95
C ILE A 269 24.17 7.45 5.49
N ILE A 270 23.91 7.30 4.19
CA ILE A 270 22.54 7.11 3.68
C ILE A 270 21.97 5.78 4.16
N ASP A 271 22.71 4.70 4.01
CA ASP A 271 22.27 3.34 4.36
C ASP A 271 22.02 3.20 5.86
N ARG A 272 22.83 3.85 6.70
CA ARG A 272 22.67 3.89 8.16
C ARG A 272 21.67 4.92 8.65
N SER A 273 21.11 5.79 7.81
CA SER A 273 20.13 6.78 8.29
C SER A 273 18.85 6.10 8.79
N LEU A 274 18.20 6.71 9.80
CA LEU A 274 16.94 6.22 10.37
C LEU A 274 15.84 6.12 9.30
N PHE A 275 15.66 7.20 8.55
CA PHE A 275 14.77 7.35 7.40
C PHE A 275 15.23 8.56 6.58
N VAL A 276 14.67 8.69 5.38
CA VAL A 276 14.92 9.82 4.48
C VAL A 276 13.76 10.81 4.55
N VAL A 277 14.05 12.12 4.49
CA VAL A 277 13.03 13.18 4.39
C VAL A 277 13.21 13.92 3.06
N CYS A 278 12.21 13.89 2.19
CA CYS A 278 12.21 14.57 0.90
C CYS A 278 11.40 15.87 0.99
N LEU A 279 12.07 17.01 0.84
CA LEU A 279 11.45 18.34 0.78
C LEU A 279 11.26 18.75 -0.67
N ASP A 280 10.09 18.49 -1.22
CA ASP A 280 9.79 18.79 -2.63
C ASP A 280 9.51 20.28 -2.83
N ASP A 281 9.93 20.81 -3.97
CA ASP A 281 9.65 22.17 -4.43
C ASP A 281 8.38 22.27 -5.27
N ALA A 282 7.76 21.14 -5.63
CA ALA A 282 6.49 21.08 -6.33
C ALA A 282 5.29 21.14 -5.37
N ALA A 283 4.18 21.70 -5.87
CA ALA A 283 2.86 21.66 -5.28
C ALA A 283 1.92 20.95 -6.29
N PRO A 284 1.39 19.76 -5.98
CA PRO A 284 0.50 19.04 -6.90
C PRO A 284 -0.86 19.72 -7.07
N ASP A 285 -1.33 19.87 -8.32
CA ASP A 285 -2.57 20.62 -8.62
C ASP A 285 -3.85 19.81 -8.38
N ASN A 286 -3.79 18.49 -8.58
CA ASN A 286 -4.95 17.59 -8.45
C ASN A 286 -4.55 16.24 -7.82
N LEU A 287 -5.54 15.39 -7.55
CA LEU A 287 -5.30 14.10 -6.89
C LEU A 287 -4.43 13.14 -7.72
N ALA A 288 -4.50 13.20 -9.05
CA ALA A 288 -3.68 12.36 -9.92
C ALA A 288 -2.20 12.79 -9.86
N ASP A 289 -1.94 14.09 -9.91
CA ASP A 289 -0.57 14.64 -9.77
C ASP A 289 -0.02 14.38 -8.37
N LEU A 290 -0.88 14.46 -7.34
CA LEU A 290 -0.53 14.12 -5.96
C LEU A 290 -0.06 12.67 -5.88
N CYS A 291 -0.86 11.73 -6.37
CA CYS A 291 -0.51 10.30 -6.36
C CYS A 291 0.76 10.02 -7.16
N SER A 292 0.93 10.64 -8.33
CA SER A 292 2.14 10.51 -9.15
C SER A 292 3.38 11.02 -8.41
N ASN A 293 3.29 12.16 -7.72
CA ASN A 293 4.41 12.73 -6.96
C ASN A 293 4.87 11.81 -5.81
N PHE A 294 3.93 11.20 -5.09
CA PHE A 294 4.25 10.29 -3.98
C PHE A 294 4.68 8.90 -4.45
N LEU A 295 4.25 8.46 -5.63
CA LEU A 295 4.68 7.21 -6.24
C LEU A 295 6.13 7.29 -6.75
N CYS A 296 6.43 8.28 -7.60
CA CYS A 296 7.69 8.35 -8.35
C CYS A 296 8.29 9.75 -8.51
N GLY A 297 7.62 10.79 -8.00
CA GLY A 297 7.94 12.18 -8.32
C GLY A 297 7.35 12.62 -9.66
N THR A 298 7.45 13.92 -9.93
CA THR A 298 7.00 14.54 -11.17
C THR A 298 8.09 14.54 -12.23
N TYR A 299 7.68 14.66 -13.48
CA TYR A 299 8.53 14.86 -14.64
C TYR A 299 8.28 16.26 -15.21
N GLY A 300 9.35 16.97 -15.59
CA GLY A 300 9.26 18.25 -16.28
C GLY A 300 10.53 18.52 -17.10
N LEU A 301 10.40 19.09 -18.29
CA LEU A 301 11.55 19.49 -19.10
C LEU A 301 11.57 20.99 -19.33
N GLU A 302 12.68 21.63 -18.98
CA GLU A 302 12.98 23.01 -19.32
C GLU A 302 14.29 23.04 -20.12
N GLU A 303 14.25 23.48 -21.38
CA GLU A 303 15.43 23.54 -22.27
C GLU A 303 16.20 22.21 -22.38
N GLY A 304 15.50 21.08 -22.23
CA GLY A 304 16.08 19.73 -22.26
C GLY A 304 16.72 19.28 -20.93
N VAL A 305 16.57 20.04 -19.86
CA VAL A 305 16.98 19.70 -18.50
C VAL A 305 15.75 19.21 -17.71
N GLN A 306 15.90 18.08 -17.02
CA GLN A 306 14.88 17.54 -16.11
C GLN A 306 14.68 18.46 -14.90
N THR A 307 13.44 18.90 -14.64
CA THR A 307 13.10 19.80 -13.52
C THR A 307 12.09 19.20 -12.54
N GLY A 308 11.67 17.96 -12.76
CA GLY A 308 10.73 17.26 -11.90
C GLY A 308 11.32 16.73 -10.58
N THR A 309 10.44 16.44 -9.61
CA THR A 309 10.82 15.94 -8.28
C THR A 309 11.30 14.48 -8.29
N CYS A 310 11.24 13.79 -9.42
CA CYS A 310 11.74 12.42 -9.58
C CYS A 310 13.23 12.25 -9.23
N THR A 311 13.99 13.35 -9.23
CA THR A 311 15.41 13.40 -8.83
C THR A 311 15.62 13.47 -7.31
N ASN A 312 14.55 13.72 -6.53
CA ASN A 312 14.61 14.03 -5.09
C ASN A 312 14.16 12.84 -4.22
N ARG A 313 14.62 11.62 -4.54
CA ARG A 313 14.18 10.37 -3.89
C ARG A 313 15.35 9.41 -3.63
N TRP A 314 15.16 8.49 -2.69
CA TRP A 314 16.04 7.34 -2.46
C TRP A 314 15.21 6.09 -2.17
N TYR A 315 14.87 5.32 -3.21
CA TYR A 315 13.84 4.27 -3.15
C TYR A 315 14.26 3.01 -2.38
N ASP A 316 15.53 2.89 -2.01
CA ASP A 316 16.06 1.77 -1.22
C ASP A 316 15.78 1.94 0.30
N LYS A 317 15.05 2.99 0.71
CA LYS A 317 14.71 3.30 2.11
C LYS A 317 13.26 3.76 2.28
N LEU A 318 12.81 3.80 3.54
CA LEU A 318 11.61 4.53 3.95
C LEU A 318 11.87 6.04 3.83
N GLN A 319 11.00 6.74 3.14
CA GLN A 319 11.10 8.18 2.89
C GLN A 319 9.78 8.89 3.23
N ILE A 320 9.90 9.96 4.03
CA ILE A 320 8.81 10.89 4.33
C ILE A 320 8.91 12.03 3.32
N ILE A 321 7.88 12.22 2.51
CA ILE A 321 7.83 13.25 1.46
C ILE A 321 6.92 14.38 1.93
N VAL A 322 7.38 15.62 1.81
CA VAL A 322 6.60 16.83 2.14
C VAL A 322 6.71 17.82 0.98
N CYS A 323 5.58 18.07 0.32
CA CYS A 323 5.42 19.00 -0.79
C CYS A 323 5.48 20.46 -0.34
N ALA A 324 5.66 21.39 -1.28
CA ALA A 324 5.76 22.82 -0.99
C ALA A 324 4.46 23.41 -0.38
N ASP A 325 3.30 22.86 -0.76
CA ASP A 325 1.97 23.19 -0.24
C ASP A 325 1.68 22.57 1.13
N GLY A 326 2.56 21.71 1.64
CA GLY A 326 2.36 21.02 2.91
C GLY A 326 1.77 19.61 2.81
N ALA A 327 1.37 19.17 1.62
CA ALA A 327 0.92 17.80 1.42
C ALA A 327 2.05 16.83 1.82
N ALA A 328 1.73 15.82 2.62
CA ALA A 328 2.72 14.92 3.19
C ALA A 328 2.33 13.46 3.04
N GLY A 329 3.34 12.61 2.99
CA GLY A 329 3.15 11.18 2.74
C GLY A 329 4.40 10.37 2.99
N ILE A 330 4.27 9.06 2.87
CA ILE A 330 5.33 8.09 3.10
C ILE A 330 5.43 7.20 1.87
N ASN A 331 6.62 7.11 1.28
CA ASN A 331 6.96 6.09 0.29
C ASN A 331 7.95 5.12 0.94
N PHE A 332 7.79 3.82 0.73
CA PHE A 332 8.61 2.85 1.45
C PHE A 332 8.98 1.63 0.61
N GLU A 333 10.14 1.07 0.91
CA GLU A 333 10.65 -0.16 0.31
C GLU A 333 9.88 -1.37 0.88
N HIS A 334 9.24 -2.14 0.00
CA HIS A 334 8.29 -3.20 0.40
C HIS A 334 8.94 -4.55 0.73
N THR A 335 10.25 -4.72 0.48
CA THR A 335 10.90 -6.04 0.69
C THR A 335 10.97 -6.38 2.17
N GLY A 336 11.36 -5.41 3.01
CA GLY A 336 11.56 -5.62 4.44
C GLY A 336 10.27 -5.64 5.27
N VAL A 337 9.21 -4.96 4.82
CA VAL A 337 8.04 -4.63 5.64
C VAL A 337 6.73 -4.73 4.85
N ASP A 338 5.65 -5.16 5.51
CA ASP A 338 4.30 -5.11 4.93
C ASP A 338 3.63 -3.76 5.19
N GLY A 339 2.68 -3.41 4.32
CA GLY A 339 1.91 -2.16 4.42
C GLY A 339 1.23 -1.94 5.77
N HIS A 340 0.79 -3.00 6.48
CA HIS A 340 0.18 -2.88 7.82
C HIS A 340 1.15 -2.28 8.86
N THR A 341 2.42 -2.71 8.85
CA THR A 341 3.44 -2.22 9.78
C THR A 341 3.72 -0.73 9.55
N VAL A 342 3.81 -0.33 8.27
CA VAL A 342 4.01 1.08 7.90
C VAL A 342 2.74 1.91 8.16
N LEU A 343 1.55 1.32 8.00
CA LEU A 343 0.27 1.97 8.31
C LEU A 343 0.15 2.30 9.79
N ARG A 344 0.59 1.39 10.67
CA ARG A 344 0.63 1.65 12.11
C ARG A 344 1.53 2.84 12.43
N PHE A 345 2.74 2.86 11.87
CA PHE A 345 3.66 3.99 11.99
C PHE A 345 3.03 5.30 11.48
N ALA A 346 2.45 5.29 10.29
CA ALA A 346 1.80 6.46 9.68
C ALA A 346 0.67 7.02 10.54
N ALA A 347 -0.16 6.14 11.09
CA ALA A 347 -1.28 6.51 11.95
C ALA A 347 -0.83 7.10 13.29
N ASP A 348 0.20 6.51 13.91
CA ASP A 348 0.71 6.95 15.20
C ASP A 348 1.42 8.31 15.07
N ILE A 349 2.23 8.53 14.03
CA ILE A 349 2.89 9.84 13.84
C ILE A 349 1.89 10.94 13.49
N PHE A 350 0.81 10.63 12.76
CA PHE A 350 -0.24 11.59 12.47
C PHE A 350 -1.00 11.96 13.75
N THR A 351 -1.34 10.96 14.56
CA THR A 351 -2.01 11.15 15.85
C THR A 351 -1.15 11.95 16.81
N GLU A 352 0.15 11.64 16.90
CA GLU A 352 1.10 12.41 17.71
C GLU A 352 1.20 13.86 17.23
N GLY A 353 1.22 14.12 15.92
CA GLY A 353 1.19 15.48 15.38
C GLY A 353 0.00 16.30 15.89
N LEU A 354 -1.19 15.68 15.97
CA LEU A 354 -2.40 16.29 16.54
C LEU A 354 -2.28 16.47 18.07
N MET A 355 -1.68 15.51 18.78
CA MET A 355 -1.45 15.62 20.23
C MET A 355 -0.43 16.72 20.58
N LEU A 356 0.64 16.87 19.79
CA LEU A 356 1.60 17.96 19.91
C LEU A 356 0.96 19.33 19.65
N LEU A 357 -0.06 19.40 18.78
CA LEU A 357 -0.90 20.59 18.63
C LEU A 357 -1.69 20.88 19.91
N ALA A 358 -2.39 19.90 20.44
CA ALA A 358 -3.12 20.03 21.70
C ALA A 358 -2.19 20.46 22.84
N ARG A 359 -0.96 19.92 22.91
CA ARG A 359 0.04 20.25 23.92
C ARG A 359 0.59 21.67 23.81
N SER A 360 0.69 22.20 22.59
CA SER A 360 1.09 23.59 22.35
C SER A 360 0.08 24.59 22.92
N ILE A 361 -1.20 24.18 23.01
CA ILE A 361 -2.31 24.97 23.56
C ILE A 361 -2.45 24.72 25.07
N ASN A 362 -2.43 23.44 25.47
CA ASN A 362 -2.52 22.99 26.85
C ASN A 362 -1.34 22.07 27.18
N PRO A 363 -0.32 22.54 27.93
CA PRO A 363 0.87 21.75 28.28
C PRO A 363 0.59 20.43 29.02
N SER A 364 -0.60 20.27 29.61
CA SER A 364 -1.02 19.05 30.32
C SER A 364 -1.66 18.01 29.40
N ALA A 365 -1.84 18.30 28.11
CA ALA A 365 -2.37 17.35 27.15
C ALA A 365 -1.41 16.14 27.02
N PRO A 366 -1.95 14.91 26.95
CA PRO A 366 -1.14 13.71 26.79
C PRO A 366 -0.44 13.71 25.42
N THR A 367 0.71 13.05 25.35
CA THR A 367 1.37 12.62 24.10
C THR A 367 1.23 11.12 23.96
N LEU A 368 1.31 10.62 22.73
CA LEU A 368 1.28 9.19 22.44
C LEU A 368 2.60 8.53 22.84
N PHE A 369 3.73 9.21 22.57
CA PHE A 369 5.05 8.69 22.86
C PHE A 369 5.65 9.27 24.14
N HIS A 370 6.58 8.52 24.72
CA HIS A 370 7.23 8.84 25.99
C HIS A 370 8.59 9.49 25.83
N ALA A 371 9.05 9.69 24.59
CA ALA A 371 10.33 10.30 24.29
C ALA A 371 10.44 11.73 24.87
N THR A 372 11.39 11.91 25.78
CA THR A 372 11.74 13.23 26.33
C THR A 372 12.92 13.84 25.59
N LEU A 373 13.03 15.16 25.60
CA LEU A 373 14.22 15.85 25.07
C LEU A 373 15.47 15.40 25.83
N SER A 374 16.50 15.01 25.09
CA SER A 374 17.79 14.57 25.62
C SER A 374 18.39 15.60 26.60
N PRO A 375 19.02 15.16 27.71
CA PRO A 375 19.82 16.02 28.57
C PRO A 375 20.99 16.72 27.86
N HIS A 376 21.44 16.15 26.73
CA HIS A 376 22.52 16.68 25.90
C HIS A 376 22.04 17.69 24.86
N ALA A 377 20.72 17.88 24.72
CA ALA A 377 20.18 18.87 23.80
C ALA A 377 20.53 20.30 24.24
N LYS A 378 20.86 21.17 23.28
CA LYS A 378 21.22 22.59 23.55
C LYS A 378 20.09 23.35 24.26
N ALA A 379 18.84 22.98 24.00
CA ALA A 379 17.65 23.59 24.59
C ALA A 379 17.25 22.98 25.95
N PHE A 380 17.91 21.91 26.42
CA PHE A 380 17.57 21.23 27.66
C PHE A 380 17.82 22.15 28.87
N LYS A 381 16.84 22.18 29.79
CA LYS A 381 16.95 22.92 31.06
C LYS A 381 16.81 21.93 32.21
N PRO A 382 17.87 21.69 33.01
CA PRO A 382 17.80 20.75 34.12
C PRO A 382 16.77 21.19 35.15
N PRO A 383 16.03 20.25 35.78
CA PRO A 383 15.15 20.56 36.89
C PRO A 383 15.91 21.29 38.01
N ARG A 384 15.26 22.27 38.66
CA ARG A 384 15.87 23.13 39.69
C ARG A 384 16.53 22.38 40.87
N ASN A 385 16.27 21.08 41.05
CA ASN A 385 16.79 20.25 42.14
C ASN A 385 17.69 19.08 41.70
N SER A 386 18.07 18.95 40.41
CA SER A 386 18.96 17.88 39.96
C SER A 386 20.44 18.27 40.16
N GLY A 387 21.07 17.75 41.21
CA GLY A 387 22.49 17.95 41.50
C GLY A 387 23.40 17.07 40.64
N LYS A 388 23.90 17.65 39.55
CA LYS A 388 25.10 17.34 38.73
C LYS A 388 24.77 17.65 37.26
N PRO A 389 25.67 18.31 36.51
CA PRO A 389 25.50 18.45 35.07
C PRO A 389 25.44 17.05 34.42
N PRO A 390 24.70 16.89 33.31
CA PRO A 390 24.69 15.62 32.58
C PRO A 390 26.12 15.25 32.20
N THR A 391 26.47 13.97 32.37
CA THR A 391 27.72 13.41 31.87
C THR A 391 27.83 13.75 30.38
N PRO A 392 29.00 14.14 29.83
CA PRO A 392 29.12 14.31 28.38
C PRO A 392 28.78 12.99 27.67
N PRO A 393 28.17 13.04 26.47
CA PRO A 393 27.86 11.84 25.72
C PRO A 393 29.15 11.09 25.37
N LEU A 394 29.06 9.77 25.18
CA LEU A 394 30.24 8.95 24.87
C LEU A 394 30.79 9.33 23.48
N ASP A 395 29.89 9.70 22.56
CA ASP A 395 30.21 10.17 21.23
C ASP A 395 29.83 11.65 21.00
N HIS A 396 30.51 12.30 20.06
CA HIS A 396 30.17 13.65 19.63
C HIS A 396 28.89 13.67 18.78
N ILE A 397 27.82 14.27 19.30
CA ILE A 397 26.55 14.47 18.59
C ILE A 397 26.63 15.74 17.73
N ASP A 398 26.53 15.61 16.41
CA ASP A 398 26.53 16.75 15.50
C ASP A 398 25.14 17.04 14.91
N THR A 399 24.49 18.04 15.48
CA THR A 399 23.16 18.49 15.05
C THR A 399 23.20 19.48 13.89
N THR A 400 24.37 19.78 13.33
CA THR A 400 24.53 20.76 12.26
C THR A 400 24.35 20.08 10.91
N PRO A 401 23.45 20.56 10.02
CA PRO A 401 23.26 19.97 8.71
C PRO A 401 24.54 19.98 7.88
N LYS A 402 24.98 18.80 7.43
CA LYS A 402 26.14 18.62 6.55
C LYS A 402 25.70 18.13 5.19
N LYS A 403 26.16 18.80 4.14
CA LYS A 403 25.94 18.38 2.75
C LYS A 403 26.82 17.18 2.42
N LEU A 404 26.27 16.15 1.77
CA LEU A 404 27.05 15.07 1.20
C LEU A 404 27.53 15.47 -0.20
N GLU A 405 28.85 15.48 -0.39
CA GLU A 405 29.49 15.78 -1.66
C GLU A 405 29.94 14.50 -2.36
N TRP A 406 29.59 14.37 -3.63
CA TRP A 406 29.86 13.18 -4.43
C TRP A 406 31.00 13.44 -5.43
N LYS A 407 31.96 12.53 -5.48
CA LYS A 407 33.01 12.52 -6.51
C LYS A 407 32.55 11.65 -7.68
N LEU A 408 32.04 12.29 -8.72
CA LEU A 408 31.46 11.61 -9.88
C LEU A 408 32.48 11.42 -11.00
N SER A 409 32.87 10.17 -11.25
CA SER A 409 33.66 9.77 -12.43
C SER A 409 32.84 9.89 -13.72
N SER A 410 33.50 9.77 -14.88
CA SER A 410 32.83 9.75 -16.19
C SER A 410 31.74 8.68 -16.27
N GLU A 411 32.03 7.48 -15.77
CA GLU A 411 31.13 6.33 -15.81
C GLU A 411 29.89 6.59 -14.96
N LEU A 412 30.06 7.17 -13.77
CA LEU A 412 28.96 7.52 -12.88
C LEU A 412 28.07 8.62 -13.44
N ARG A 413 28.66 9.64 -14.08
CA ARG A 413 27.88 10.70 -14.75
C ARG A 413 27.03 10.15 -15.89
N VAL A 414 27.58 9.21 -16.67
CA VAL A 414 26.85 8.51 -17.72
C VAL A 414 25.73 7.66 -17.11
N GLY A 415 26.01 6.93 -16.03
CA GLY A 415 25.01 6.17 -15.27
C GLY A 415 23.85 7.05 -14.79
N ILE A 416 24.14 8.20 -14.17
CA ILE A 416 23.12 9.16 -13.71
C ILE A 416 22.28 9.66 -14.88
N ARG A 417 22.91 10.02 -16.01
CA ARG A 417 22.19 10.49 -17.19
C ARG A 417 21.22 9.45 -17.75
N PHE A 418 21.66 8.19 -17.89
CA PHE A 418 20.79 7.14 -18.40
C PHE A 418 19.69 6.76 -17.42
N ALA A 419 20.00 6.71 -16.13
CA ALA A 419 19.02 6.47 -15.08
C ALA A 419 17.96 7.59 -15.02
N GLU A 420 18.36 8.85 -15.20
CA GLU A 420 17.44 9.99 -15.32
C GLU A 420 16.50 9.80 -16.52
N THR A 421 17.03 9.52 -17.71
CA THR A 421 16.19 9.27 -18.89
C THR A 421 15.25 8.07 -18.68
N ARG A 422 15.73 7.02 -18.01
CA ARG A 422 14.96 5.82 -17.71
C ARG A 422 13.80 6.08 -16.76
N ILE A 423 14.01 6.83 -15.67
CA ILE A 423 12.92 7.18 -14.75
C ILE A 423 11.92 8.12 -15.42
N SER A 424 12.39 9.05 -16.25
CA SER A 424 11.54 9.90 -17.09
C SER A 424 10.64 9.07 -18.00
N ASP A 425 11.19 8.10 -18.73
CA ASP A 425 10.42 7.17 -19.56
C ASP A 425 9.42 6.36 -18.75
N LEU A 426 9.79 5.91 -17.55
CA LEU A 426 8.90 5.16 -16.66
C LEU A 426 7.74 6.03 -16.19
N ILE A 427 7.98 7.27 -15.77
CA ILE A 427 6.91 8.21 -15.40
C ILE A 427 6.00 8.43 -16.62
N CYS A 428 6.58 8.70 -17.78
CA CYS A 428 5.83 8.89 -19.02
C CYS A 428 5.12 7.63 -19.53
N GLN A 429 5.41 6.43 -19.02
CA GLN A 429 4.73 5.18 -19.36
C GLN A 429 3.61 4.81 -18.40
N ASN A 430 3.54 5.45 -17.24
CA ASN A 430 2.56 5.14 -16.23
C ASN A 430 1.55 6.28 -16.09
N ASP A 431 0.31 5.89 -15.86
CA ASP A 431 -0.80 6.77 -15.54
C ASP A 431 -1.25 6.46 -14.11
N CYS A 432 -1.57 7.50 -13.35
CA CYS A 432 -2.08 7.39 -11.99
C CYS A 432 -3.30 8.30 -11.86
N GLN A 433 -4.43 7.72 -11.49
CA GLN A 433 -5.69 8.44 -11.29
C GLN A 433 -6.23 8.12 -9.90
N ALA A 434 -7.03 9.03 -9.34
CA ALA A 434 -7.66 8.84 -8.04
C ALA A 434 -9.12 9.26 -8.06
N LEU A 435 -9.94 8.55 -7.27
CA LEU A 435 -11.36 8.75 -7.07
C LEU A 435 -11.64 8.89 -5.57
N GLU A 436 -12.18 10.03 -5.15
CA GLU A 436 -12.79 10.23 -3.83
C GLU A 436 -14.32 10.17 -3.98
N PHE A 437 -14.90 8.98 -3.85
CA PHE A 437 -16.33 8.74 -3.93
C PHE A 437 -17.02 9.15 -2.63
N LYS A 438 -18.02 10.04 -2.72
CA LYS A 438 -18.75 10.61 -1.56
C LYS A 438 -20.21 10.17 -1.47
N GLY A 439 -20.66 9.23 -2.31
CA GLY A 439 -22.06 8.81 -2.34
C GLY A 439 -22.46 7.97 -1.12
N TYR A 440 -21.57 7.08 -0.67
CA TYR A 440 -21.73 6.26 0.53
C TYR A 440 -20.41 5.58 0.89
N GLY A 441 -20.34 5.01 2.09
CA GLY A 441 -19.20 4.22 2.55
C GLY A 441 -19.61 3.02 3.38
N LYS A 442 -18.75 2.65 4.33
CA LYS A 442 -18.94 1.52 5.25
C LYS A 442 -20.31 1.48 5.91
N ASN A 443 -20.85 2.62 6.33
CA ASN A 443 -22.12 2.69 7.06
C ASN A 443 -23.28 2.13 6.23
N PHE A 444 -23.42 2.60 4.98
CA PHE A 444 -24.42 2.11 4.03
C PHE A 444 -24.21 0.63 3.67
N ILE A 445 -22.96 0.23 3.40
CA ILE A 445 -22.66 -1.13 2.94
C ILE A 445 -23.01 -2.16 4.03
N THR A 446 -22.62 -1.87 5.28
CA THR A 446 -22.91 -2.75 6.42
C THR A 446 -24.39 -2.75 6.80
N SER A 447 -25.09 -1.60 6.72
CA SER A 447 -26.53 -1.54 7.02
C SER A 447 -27.39 -2.37 6.06
N HIS A 448 -26.88 -2.64 4.85
CA HIS A 448 -27.52 -3.50 3.86
C HIS A 448 -26.97 -4.93 3.84
N GLY A 449 -26.22 -5.35 4.86
CA GLY A 449 -25.84 -6.75 5.05
C GLY A 449 -24.64 -7.22 4.24
N PHE A 450 -23.82 -6.30 3.71
CA PHE A 450 -22.59 -6.64 2.98
C PHE A 450 -21.34 -6.44 3.84
N SER A 451 -20.31 -7.24 3.57
CA SER A 451 -18.94 -6.92 4.01
C SER A 451 -18.42 -5.77 3.15
N PRO A 452 -17.92 -4.66 3.75
CA PRO A 452 -17.40 -3.51 3.00
C PRO A 452 -16.30 -3.87 2.00
N ASP A 453 -15.37 -4.71 2.44
CA ASP A 453 -14.22 -5.15 1.66
C ASP A 453 -14.65 -5.98 0.45
N ALA A 454 -15.48 -7.00 0.68
CA ALA A 454 -16.02 -7.86 -0.37
C ALA A 454 -16.86 -7.09 -1.39
N PHE A 455 -17.65 -6.11 -0.92
CA PHE A 455 -18.48 -5.26 -1.78
C PHE A 455 -17.62 -4.44 -2.74
N VAL A 456 -16.55 -3.82 -2.24
CA VAL A 456 -15.63 -3.02 -3.06
C VAL A 456 -14.81 -3.91 -4.00
N GLN A 457 -14.40 -5.10 -3.56
CA GLN A 457 -13.75 -6.09 -4.43
C GLN A 457 -14.64 -6.52 -5.60
N MET A 458 -15.93 -6.76 -5.35
CA MET A 458 -16.90 -7.04 -6.42
C MET A 458 -17.13 -5.83 -7.33
N ALA A 459 -17.08 -4.61 -6.78
CA ALA A 459 -17.18 -3.38 -7.56
C ALA A 459 -16.03 -3.24 -8.58
N PHE A 460 -14.79 -3.57 -8.19
CA PHE A 460 -13.66 -3.57 -9.13
C PHE A 460 -13.85 -4.59 -10.26
N GLN A 461 -14.36 -5.78 -9.95
CA GLN A 461 -14.64 -6.82 -10.95
C GLN A 461 -15.75 -6.40 -11.92
N ALA A 462 -16.83 -5.83 -11.39
CA ALA A 462 -17.93 -5.31 -12.21
C ALA A 462 -17.47 -4.16 -13.10
N ALA A 463 -16.75 -3.18 -12.54
CA ALA A 463 -16.22 -2.05 -13.31
C ALA A 463 -15.26 -2.49 -14.42
N TYR A 464 -14.37 -3.44 -14.13
CA TYR A 464 -13.46 -3.98 -15.14
C TYR A 464 -14.21 -4.73 -16.24
N PHE A 465 -15.18 -5.56 -15.87
CA PHE A 465 -16.01 -6.29 -16.83
C PHE A 465 -16.86 -5.34 -17.69
N GLY A 466 -17.44 -4.28 -17.10
CA GLY A 466 -18.18 -3.26 -17.84
C GLY A 466 -17.31 -2.48 -18.84
N LEU A 467 -16.04 -2.28 -18.52
CA LEU A 467 -15.11 -1.57 -19.39
C LEU A 467 -14.52 -2.45 -20.51
N TYR A 468 -14.12 -3.69 -20.17
CA TYR A 468 -13.34 -4.56 -21.07
C TYR A 468 -14.08 -5.80 -21.56
N GLY A 469 -15.25 -6.13 -21.01
CA GLY A 469 -16.04 -7.30 -21.38
C GLY A 469 -15.39 -8.65 -21.01
N ARG A 470 -14.34 -8.65 -20.17
CA ARG A 470 -13.56 -9.84 -19.82
C ARG A 470 -13.31 -9.93 -18.32
N ILE A 471 -12.98 -11.13 -17.86
CA ILE A 471 -12.69 -11.45 -16.47
C ILE A 471 -11.22 -11.79 -16.38
N GLU A 472 -10.50 -11.15 -15.47
CA GLU A 472 -9.05 -11.24 -15.37
C GLU A 472 -8.62 -11.54 -13.94
N CYS A 473 -7.40 -12.03 -13.78
CA CYS A 473 -6.85 -12.42 -12.49
C CYS A 473 -6.77 -11.22 -11.51
N VAL A 474 -7.37 -11.39 -10.33
CA VAL A 474 -7.37 -10.42 -9.23
C VAL A 474 -6.51 -10.94 -8.07
N TYR A 475 -5.71 -10.05 -7.51
CA TYR A 475 -4.94 -10.28 -6.28
C TYR A 475 -5.37 -9.29 -5.20
N GLU A 476 -5.57 -9.80 -3.99
CA GLU A 476 -5.70 -9.01 -2.77
C GLU A 476 -4.89 -9.65 -1.63
N PRO A 477 -4.15 -8.88 -0.80
CA PRO A 477 -3.38 -9.45 0.29
C PRO A 477 -4.25 -9.76 1.52
N ALA A 478 -4.18 -11.00 2.01
CA ALA A 478 -4.63 -11.38 3.35
C ALA A 478 -3.46 -11.31 4.34
N MET A 479 -3.60 -10.55 5.42
CA MET A 479 -2.59 -10.50 6.48
C MET A 479 -2.54 -11.81 7.28
N THR A 480 -1.33 -12.34 7.49
CA THR A 480 -1.06 -13.55 8.30
C THR A 480 -0.26 -13.26 9.57
N LYS A 481 -0.15 -11.98 9.99
CA LYS A 481 0.59 -11.55 11.19
C LYS A 481 0.04 -12.10 12.52
N SER A 482 -1.10 -12.81 12.54
CA SER A 482 -1.50 -13.57 13.72
C SER A 482 -0.63 -14.80 14.00
N PHE A 483 0.30 -15.10 13.09
CA PHE A 483 1.30 -16.15 13.20
C PHE A 483 2.71 -15.55 13.32
N LEU A 484 3.60 -16.27 13.98
CA LEU A 484 5.01 -15.90 14.11
C LEU A 484 5.66 -15.71 12.73
N HIS A 485 6.27 -14.55 12.51
CA HIS A 485 6.85 -14.10 11.25
C HIS A 485 5.87 -14.15 10.05
N GLY A 486 4.58 -13.98 10.32
CA GLY A 486 3.56 -13.86 9.29
C GLY A 486 3.79 -12.65 8.38
N ARG A 487 3.49 -12.81 7.08
CA ARG A 487 3.42 -11.71 6.11
C ARG A 487 2.01 -11.63 5.52
N THR A 488 1.88 -12.09 4.27
CA THR A 488 0.65 -12.05 3.49
C THR A 488 0.42 -13.38 2.76
N GLU A 489 -0.85 -13.74 2.60
CA GLU A 489 -1.36 -14.73 1.65
C GLU A 489 -2.15 -14.01 0.53
N ALA A 490 -2.37 -14.65 -0.62
CA ALA A 490 -3.18 -14.11 -1.70
C ALA A 490 -4.65 -14.53 -1.58
N ILE A 491 -5.54 -13.55 -1.57
CA ILE A 491 -6.96 -13.72 -1.85
C ILE A 491 -7.13 -13.59 -3.36
N ARG A 492 -7.65 -14.65 -3.99
CA ARG A 492 -7.99 -14.68 -5.42
C ARG A 492 -9.45 -14.35 -5.58
N SER A 493 -9.75 -13.06 -5.74
CA SER A 493 -11.12 -12.53 -5.69
C SER A 493 -12.01 -13.07 -6.82
N ILE A 494 -11.43 -13.57 -7.91
CA ILE A 494 -12.17 -14.29 -8.95
C ILE A 494 -12.52 -15.69 -8.44
N GLN A 495 -13.82 -15.95 -8.33
CA GLN A 495 -14.41 -17.24 -7.99
C GLN A 495 -15.64 -17.47 -8.89
N PRO A 496 -16.14 -18.71 -9.06
CA PRO A 496 -17.33 -18.97 -9.87
C PRO A 496 -18.53 -18.08 -9.49
N GLU A 497 -18.69 -17.80 -8.20
CA GLU A 497 -19.73 -16.93 -7.67
C GLU A 497 -19.56 -15.45 -8.10
N SER A 498 -18.32 -14.95 -8.17
CA SER A 498 -18.04 -13.58 -8.62
C SER A 498 -18.17 -13.44 -10.14
N VAL A 499 -17.76 -14.46 -10.90
CA VAL A 499 -18.00 -14.57 -12.35
C VAL A 499 -19.48 -14.58 -12.68
N HIS A 500 -20.27 -15.31 -11.90
CA HIS A 500 -21.72 -15.33 -12.05
C HIS A 500 -22.32 -13.95 -11.77
N PHE A 501 -21.91 -13.31 -10.69
CA PHE A 501 -22.35 -11.96 -10.33
C PHE A 501 -22.09 -10.94 -11.45
N THR A 502 -20.86 -10.85 -11.99
CA THR A 502 -20.54 -9.86 -13.02
C THR A 502 -21.37 -10.08 -14.28
N LYS A 503 -21.55 -11.33 -14.73
CA LYS A 503 -22.40 -11.67 -15.87
C LYS A 503 -23.87 -11.32 -15.64
N VAL A 504 -24.41 -11.61 -14.46
CA VAL A 504 -25.81 -11.31 -14.11
C VAL A 504 -26.03 -9.79 -14.02
N PHE A 505 -25.08 -9.05 -13.45
CA PHE A 505 -25.19 -7.59 -13.30
C PHE A 505 -25.38 -6.88 -14.65
N TYR A 506 -24.64 -7.28 -15.69
CA TYR A 506 -24.73 -6.72 -17.04
C TYR A 506 -25.77 -7.41 -17.94
N SER A 507 -26.58 -8.32 -17.40
CA SER A 507 -27.69 -8.96 -18.13
C SER A 507 -29.03 -8.24 -17.88
N GLU A 508 -30.06 -8.68 -18.60
CA GLU A 508 -31.47 -8.27 -18.41
C GLU A 508 -32.13 -8.88 -17.15
N ALA A 509 -31.34 -9.38 -16.20
CA ALA A 509 -31.86 -9.91 -14.94
C ALA A 509 -32.55 -8.83 -14.09
N SER A 510 -33.51 -9.26 -13.26
CA SER A 510 -34.20 -8.35 -12.33
C SER A 510 -33.25 -7.78 -11.26
N ALA A 511 -33.60 -6.63 -10.67
CA ALA A 511 -32.84 -6.01 -9.59
C ALA A 511 -32.55 -7.00 -8.44
N SER A 512 -33.55 -7.79 -8.03
CA SER A 512 -33.40 -8.82 -7.00
C SER A 512 -32.32 -9.84 -7.37
N GLN A 513 -32.37 -10.38 -8.59
CA GLN A 513 -31.39 -11.38 -9.04
C GLN A 513 -29.96 -10.80 -9.07
N LYS A 514 -29.79 -9.54 -9.47
CA LYS A 514 -28.49 -8.86 -9.47
C LYS A 514 -27.93 -8.72 -8.05
N VAL A 515 -28.75 -8.28 -7.10
CA VAL A 515 -28.33 -8.09 -5.70
C VAL A 515 -28.14 -9.43 -4.98
N ASP A 516 -28.95 -10.44 -5.27
CA ASP A 516 -28.77 -11.80 -4.75
C ASP A 516 -27.45 -12.43 -5.23
N ALA A 517 -27.09 -12.23 -6.50
CA ALA A 517 -25.81 -12.68 -7.03
C ALA A 517 -24.63 -11.95 -6.35
N LEU A 518 -24.76 -10.64 -6.11
CA LEU A 518 -23.78 -9.85 -5.36
C LEU A 518 -23.60 -10.37 -3.92
N HIS A 519 -24.70 -10.69 -3.22
CA HIS A 519 -24.64 -11.27 -1.87
C HIS A 519 -23.83 -12.57 -1.85
N LYS A 520 -24.14 -13.51 -2.75
CA LYS A 520 -23.42 -14.80 -2.84
C LYS A 520 -21.93 -14.61 -3.13
N ALA A 521 -21.59 -13.71 -4.04
CA ALA A 521 -20.21 -13.39 -4.36
C ALA A 521 -19.48 -12.80 -3.13
N CYS A 522 -20.13 -11.89 -2.40
CA CYS A 522 -19.57 -11.30 -1.18
C CYS A 522 -19.39 -12.33 -0.07
N GLU A 523 -20.36 -13.22 0.16
CA GLU A 523 -20.27 -14.30 1.15
C GLU A 523 -19.09 -15.24 0.85
N ARG A 524 -18.94 -15.64 -0.42
CA ARG A 524 -17.81 -16.46 -0.85
C ARG A 524 -16.49 -15.76 -0.61
N HIS A 525 -16.40 -14.46 -0.94
CA HIS A 525 -15.20 -13.66 -0.76
C HIS A 525 -14.83 -13.55 0.73
N VAL A 526 -15.79 -13.26 1.63
CA VAL A 526 -15.56 -13.25 3.09
C VAL A 526 -15.01 -14.58 3.60
N LYS A 527 -15.55 -15.70 3.10
CA LYS A 527 -15.05 -17.03 3.44
C LYS A 527 -13.59 -17.22 2.98
N LEU A 528 -13.28 -16.79 1.76
CA LEU A 528 -11.92 -16.85 1.21
C LEU A 528 -10.94 -15.98 2.01
N THR A 529 -11.30 -14.75 2.35
CA THR A 529 -10.49 -13.87 3.21
C THR A 529 -10.16 -14.53 4.54
N ARG A 530 -11.14 -15.20 5.16
CA ARG A 530 -10.92 -15.94 6.42
C ARG A 530 -9.94 -17.10 6.23
N GLU A 531 -10.10 -17.90 5.18
CA GLU A 531 -9.21 -19.02 4.85
C GLU A 531 -7.76 -18.52 4.63
N CYS A 532 -7.58 -17.50 3.80
CA CYS A 532 -6.26 -16.93 3.52
C CYS A 532 -5.61 -16.29 4.76
N SER A 533 -6.38 -15.58 5.59
CA SER A 533 -5.86 -14.99 6.85
C SER A 533 -5.37 -16.03 7.86
N GLN A 534 -5.85 -17.28 7.74
CA GLN A 534 -5.41 -18.42 8.55
C GLN A 534 -4.20 -19.14 7.95
N GLY A 535 -3.63 -18.63 6.85
CA GLY A 535 -2.52 -19.27 6.13
C GLY A 535 -2.93 -20.50 5.33
N LEU A 536 -4.21 -20.61 4.95
CA LEU A 536 -4.76 -21.75 4.20
C LEU A 536 -4.90 -21.47 2.70
N GLY A 537 -4.36 -20.35 2.20
CA GLY A 537 -4.38 -20.06 0.77
C GLY A 537 -3.47 -20.99 -0.04
N GLN A 538 -3.68 -21.00 -1.35
CA GLN A 538 -2.93 -21.82 -2.29
C GLN A 538 -1.60 -21.17 -2.71
N ASP A 539 -1.56 -19.85 -2.85
CA ASP A 539 -0.48 -19.14 -3.54
C ASP A 539 0.85 -19.26 -2.81
N ARG A 540 0.92 -18.92 -1.51
CA ARG A 540 2.19 -19.01 -0.77
C ARG A 540 2.67 -20.44 -0.61
N HIS A 541 1.75 -21.39 -0.43
CA HIS A 541 2.12 -22.80 -0.30
C HIS A 541 2.72 -23.35 -1.59
N LEU A 542 2.06 -23.16 -2.74
CA LEU A 542 2.59 -23.59 -4.04
C LEU A 542 3.88 -22.86 -4.40
N TYR A 543 3.98 -21.56 -4.10
CA TYR A 543 5.21 -20.81 -4.33
C TYR A 543 6.37 -21.32 -3.47
N ALA A 544 6.14 -21.67 -2.20
CA ALA A 544 7.16 -22.29 -1.36
C ALA A 544 7.66 -23.63 -1.94
N LEU A 545 6.75 -24.47 -2.46
CA LEU A 545 7.11 -25.72 -3.13
C LEU A 545 7.91 -25.47 -4.42
N TYR A 546 7.48 -24.50 -5.24
CA TYR A 546 8.18 -24.08 -6.45
C TYR A 546 9.61 -23.61 -6.15
N CYS A 547 9.78 -22.75 -5.14
CA CYS A 547 11.09 -22.26 -4.76
C CYS A 547 12.02 -23.37 -4.22
N LEU A 548 11.48 -24.32 -3.46
CA LEU A 548 12.24 -25.49 -2.99
C LEU A 548 12.70 -26.40 -4.15
N LEU A 549 11.89 -26.50 -5.21
CA LEU A 549 12.25 -27.20 -6.44
C LEU A 549 13.34 -26.46 -7.22
N GLN A 550 13.19 -25.15 -7.43
CA GLN A 550 14.21 -24.33 -8.08
C GLN A 550 15.56 -24.45 -7.36
N ARG A 551 15.57 -24.40 -6.02
CA ARG A 551 16.78 -24.58 -5.21
C ARG A 551 17.40 -25.97 -5.37
N GLN A 552 16.59 -27.02 -5.50
CA GLN A 552 17.09 -28.37 -5.79
C GLN A 552 17.74 -28.45 -7.16
N PHE A 553 17.13 -27.85 -8.18
CA PHE A 553 17.69 -27.83 -9.54
C PHE A 553 18.95 -26.98 -9.64
N ASN A 554 19.01 -25.89 -8.87
CA ASN A 554 20.18 -25.02 -8.79
C ASN A 554 21.26 -25.58 -7.85
N GLY A 555 21.15 -26.80 -7.31
CA GLY A 555 22.22 -27.42 -6.51
C GLY A 555 22.58 -26.76 -5.16
N ASN A 556 21.99 -25.62 -4.80
CA ASN A 556 22.22 -24.94 -3.52
C ASN A 556 20.89 -24.68 -2.79
N LEU A 557 20.73 -25.34 -1.63
CA LEU A 557 19.53 -25.26 -0.80
C LEU A 557 19.48 -24.00 0.07
N ASP A 558 20.61 -23.36 0.34
CA ASP A 558 20.72 -22.09 1.07
C ASP A 558 21.79 -21.18 0.44
N PRO A 559 21.52 -20.60 -0.74
CA PRO A 559 22.47 -19.68 -1.37
C PRO A 559 22.57 -18.40 -0.53
N SER A 560 23.77 -18.12 -0.03
CA SER A 560 24.13 -16.76 0.37
C SER A 560 24.11 -15.86 -0.86
N PRO A 561 23.72 -14.58 -0.75
CA PRO A 561 23.89 -13.60 -1.82
C PRO A 561 25.34 -13.51 -2.34
N ASP A 562 26.31 -13.91 -1.50
CA ASP A 562 27.74 -13.90 -1.78
C ASP A 562 28.29 -15.25 -2.34
N ASP A 563 27.47 -16.29 -2.47
CA ASP A 563 27.93 -17.62 -2.91
C ASP A 563 28.29 -17.66 -4.41
N PRO A 564 29.25 -18.50 -4.85
CA PRO A 564 29.57 -18.73 -6.26
C PRO A 564 28.47 -19.50 -7.01
N ALA A 565 28.52 -19.53 -8.36
CA ALA A 565 27.42 -20.05 -9.18
C ALA A 565 27.36 -21.57 -9.06
N PRO A 566 26.18 -22.17 -8.89
CA PRO A 566 26.10 -23.61 -8.91
C PRO A 566 26.49 -24.14 -10.29
N TRP A 567 27.22 -25.24 -10.30
CA TRP A 567 27.55 -25.99 -11.51
C TRP A 567 26.29 -26.72 -12.01
N PRO A 568 26.01 -26.75 -13.33
CA PRO A 568 24.79 -27.31 -13.87
C PRO A 568 24.86 -28.85 -13.88
N GLU A 569 24.58 -29.48 -12.75
CA GLU A 569 24.51 -30.94 -12.64
C GLU A 569 23.19 -31.38 -11.97
N CYS A 570 22.10 -31.38 -12.74
CA CYS A 570 21.12 -32.47 -12.88
C CYS A 570 19.83 -31.95 -13.55
N TYR A 571 19.48 -32.48 -14.73
CA TYR A 571 18.25 -32.13 -15.44
C TYR A 571 17.05 -32.90 -14.87
N ASN A 572 16.47 -32.42 -13.77
CA ASN A 572 15.11 -32.79 -13.41
C ASN A 572 14.15 -31.74 -14.00
N LYS A 573 13.17 -32.19 -14.78
CA LYS A 573 12.17 -31.31 -15.41
C LYS A 573 11.25 -30.74 -14.33
N MET A 574 10.95 -29.44 -14.39
CA MET A 574 9.96 -28.79 -13.51
C MET A 574 8.59 -29.50 -13.65
N PRO A 575 7.89 -29.83 -12.53
CA PRO A 575 6.57 -30.44 -12.59
C PRO A 575 5.58 -29.62 -13.40
N ALA A 576 4.67 -30.31 -14.10
CA ALA A 576 3.75 -29.71 -15.06
C ALA A 576 2.89 -28.59 -14.44
N ILE A 577 2.49 -28.72 -13.17
CA ILE A 577 1.72 -27.69 -12.44
C ILE A 577 2.40 -26.31 -12.43
N PHE A 578 3.73 -26.22 -12.51
CA PHE A 578 4.48 -24.95 -12.48
C PHE A 578 4.89 -24.46 -13.88
N THR A 579 4.55 -25.21 -14.92
CA THR A 579 4.83 -24.86 -16.33
C THR A 579 3.56 -24.80 -17.18
N ASP A 580 2.42 -25.17 -16.60
CA ASP A 580 1.10 -25.10 -17.21
C ASP A 580 0.63 -23.63 -17.32
N PRO A 581 -0.15 -23.26 -18.36
CA PRO A 581 -0.65 -21.89 -18.52
C PRO A 581 -1.44 -21.35 -17.31
N GLY A 582 -2.11 -22.22 -16.55
CA GLY A 582 -2.80 -21.84 -15.31
C GLY A 582 -1.86 -21.30 -14.23
N TRP A 583 -0.59 -21.73 -14.20
CA TRP A 583 0.42 -21.17 -13.29
C TRP A 583 0.74 -19.72 -13.64
N GLU A 584 0.99 -19.47 -14.93
CA GLU A 584 1.26 -18.13 -15.45
C GLU A 584 0.06 -17.19 -15.23
N LEU A 585 -1.15 -17.69 -15.53
CA LEU A 585 -2.41 -16.97 -15.36
C LEU A 585 -2.63 -16.52 -13.91
N LEU A 586 -2.43 -17.41 -12.93
CA LEU A 586 -2.57 -17.04 -11.53
C LEU A 586 -1.43 -16.13 -11.06
N SER A 587 -0.21 -16.31 -11.58
CA SER A 587 0.94 -15.46 -11.25
C SER A 587 0.86 -14.04 -11.85
N THR A 588 0.07 -13.85 -12.89
CA THR A 588 -0.10 -12.56 -13.59
C THR A 588 -1.36 -11.86 -13.11
N SER A 589 -1.20 -11.01 -12.09
CA SER A 589 -2.34 -10.29 -11.49
C SER A 589 -2.63 -9.00 -12.24
N ILE A 590 -3.63 -9.06 -13.13
CA ILE A 590 -4.10 -7.90 -13.93
C ILE A 590 -4.73 -6.85 -13.01
N LEU A 591 -5.50 -7.26 -12.02
CA LEU A 591 -6.02 -6.36 -10.98
C LEU A 591 -5.31 -6.67 -9.67
N SER A 592 -4.23 -5.92 -9.37
CA SER A 592 -3.60 -6.00 -8.06
C SER A 592 -4.24 -4.96 -7.15
N THR A 593 -4.86 -5.41 -6.07
CA THR A 593 -5.64 -4.56 -5.16
C THR A 593 -5.08 -4.65 -3.74
N SER A 594 -5.22 -3.58 -2.96
CA SER A 594 -4.89 -3.61 -1.53
C SER A 594 -5.69 -2.57 -0.76
N ASN A 595 -6.17 -2.96 0.42
CA ASN A 595 -6.90 -2.10 1.35
C ASN A 595 -5.99 -1.60 2.49
N CYS A 596 -5.96 -0.28 2.71
CA CYS A 596 -5.22 0.33 3.83
C CYS A 596 -6.07 1.37 4.58
N GLY A 597 -7.27 1.00 5.02
CA GLY A 597 -8.16 1.93 5.72
C GLY A 597 -7.65 2.41 7.09
N ASN A 598 -7.35 3.70 7.23
CA ASN A 598 -7.08 4.37 8.50
C ASN A 598 -7.44 5.87 8.40
N PRO A 599 -8.02 6.50 9.45
CA PRO A 599 -8.36 7.93 9.44
C PRO A 599 -7.19 8.87 9.18
N ALA A 600 -5.95 8.45 9.45
CA ALA A 600 -4.75 9.24 9.16
C ALA A 600 -4.42 9.33 7.66
N LEU A 601 -5.00 8.46 6.84
CA LEU A 601 -4.70 8.38 5.41
C LEU A 601 -5.80 9.00 4.56
N ARG A 602 -5.37 9.86 3.64
CA ARG A 602 -6.23 10.40 2.59
C ARG A 602 -6.30 9.47 1.39
N LEU A 603 -5.14 9.02 0.90
CA LEU A 603 -4.97 8.15 -0.27
C LEU A 603 -3.85 7.14 -0.02
N PHE A 604 -3.92 6.02 -0.75
CA PHE A 604 -2.91 4.97 -0.76
C PHE A 604 -2.83 4.41 -2.19
N GLY A 605 -1.63 4.18 -2.68
CA GLY A 605 -1.42 3.62 -4.02
C GLY A 605 -0.08 2.93 -4.19
N PHE A 606 0.06 2.22 -5.31
CA PHE A 606 1.26 1.54 -5.76
C PHE A 606 1.19 1.35 -7.29
N GLY A 607 2.31 1.08 -7.94
CA GLY A 607 2.37 0.85 -9.40
C GLY A 607 1.76 -0.50 -9.83
N PRO A 608 1.42 -0.69 -11.12
CA PRO A 608 0.88 -1.96 -11.61
C PRO A 608 1.94 -3.08 -11.57
N VAL A 609 1.52 -4.30 -11.21
CA VAL A 609 2.40 -5.48 -11.10
C VAL A 609 2.52 -6.27 -12.41
N ALA A 610 1.58 -6.08 -13.33
CA ALA A 610 1.57 -6.61 -14.69
C ALA A 610 1.68 -5.46 -15.70
N ALA A 611 2.20 -5.73 -16.91
CA ALA A 611 2.37 -4.69 -17.92
C ALA A 611 1.03 -4.16 -18.45
N ASP A 612 0.03 -5.02 -18.49
CA ASP A 612 -1.35 -4.81 -18.94
C ASP A 612 -2.35 -4.78 -17.77
N GLY A 613 -1.85 -4.50 -16.56
CA GLY A 613 -2.64 -4.48 -15.33
C GLY A 613 -2.80 -3.11 -14.68
N TYR A 614 -3.55 -3.13 -13.58
CA TYR A 614 -3.79 -2.03 -12.66
C TYR A 614 -3.18 -2.32 -11.28
N GLY A 615 -2.58 -1.30 -10.67
CA GLY A 615 -2.32 -1.25 -9.23
C GLY A 615 -3.38 -0.40 -8.55
N ILE A 616 -4.19 -1.00 -7.67
CA ILE A 616 -5.36 -0.36 -7.06
C ILE A 616 -5.20 -0.34 -5.53
N GLY A 617 -4.86 0.83 -5.00
CA GLY A 617 -4.92 1.10 -3.56
C GLY A 617 -6.27 1.70 -3.19
N TYR A 618 -6.91 1.21 -2.14
CA TYR A 618 -8.20 1.74 -1.70
C TYR A 618 -8.36 1.85 -0.19
N ILE A 619 -9.23 2.77 0.22
CA ILE A 619 -9.58 3.09 1.61
C ILE A 619 -11.11 3.17 1.69
N ILE A 620 -11.68 2.38 2.58
CA ILE A 620 -13.11 2.41 2.89
C ILE A 620 -13.33 3.37 4.07
N LYS A 621 -13.92 4.54 3.81
CA LYS A 621 -14.29 5.52 4.85
C LYS A 621 -15.73 5.23 5.34
N GLU A 622 -16.15 5.92 6.39
CA GLU A 622 -17.50 5.74 6.97
C GLU A 622 -18.60 6.06 5.95
N ASP A 623 -18.49 7.20 5.28
CA ASP A 623 -19.46 7.72 4.31
C ASP A 623 -18.86 8.00 2.92
N GLY A 624 -17.76 7.32 2.58
CA GLY A 624 -17.13 7.44 1.26
C GLY A 624 -16.11 6.35 0.97
N LEU A 625 -15.54 6.38 -0.23
CA LEU A 625 -14.44 5.52 -0.67
C LEU A 625 -13.35 6.38 -1.30
N SER A 626 -12.09 6.04 -1.04
CA SER A 626 -10.95 6.62 -1.73
C SER A 626 -10.22 5.53 -2.49
N VAL A 627 -10.05 5.69 -3.79
CA VAL A 627 -9.42 4.70 -4.69
C VAL A 627 -8.33 5.40 -5.49
N CYS A 628 -7.11 4.87 -5.47
CA CYS A 628 -6.03 5.24 -6.36
C CYS A 628 -5.77 4.07 -7.31
N ALA A 629 -5.83 4.31 -8.61
CA ALA A 629 -5.53 3.33 -9.64
C ALA A 629 -4.35 3.81 -10.48
N SER A 630 -3.34 2.95 -10.65
CA SER A 630 -2.22 3.15 -11.54
C SER A 630 -2.22 2.10 -12.65
N SER A 631 -1.74 2.45 -13.84
CA SER A 631 -1.59 1.52 -14.97
C SER A 631 -0.49 1.98 -15.92
N LYS A 632 -0.10 1.13 -16.88
CA LYS A 632 0.79 1.54 -17.98
C LYS A 632 0.00 2.06 -19.19
N HIS A 633 -0.59 3.24 -19.06
CA HIS A 633 -1.45 3.87 -20.08
C HIS A 633 -2.61 3.01 -20.57
N LEU A 634 -3.24 2.29 -19.63
CA LEU A 634 -4.58 1.78 -19.87
C LEU A 634 -5.61 2.92 -19.74
N GLN A 635 -6.88 2.58 -19.88
CA GLN A 635 -7.99 3.54 -19.75
C GLN A 635 -8.29 3.85 -18.27
N THR A 636 -7.27 4.20 -17.45
CA THR A 636 -7.38 4.33 -15.98
C THR A 636 -8.47 5.29 -15.54
N ARG A 637 -8.54 6.46 -16.17
CA ARG A 637 -9.60 7.44 -15.88
C ARG A 637 -10.99 6.88 -16.20
N ARG A 638 -11.12 6.20 -17.33
CA ARG A 638 -12.40 5.58 -17.72
C ARG A 638 -12.77 4.43 -16.78
N PHE A 639 -11.80 3.64 -16.33
CA PHE A 639 -12.00 2.60 -15.33
C PHE A 639 -12.55 3.17 -14.01
N LEU A 640 -11.97 4.27 -13.50
CA LEU A 640 -12.49 4.92 -12.30
C LEU A 640 -13.87 5.56 -12.51
N ASN A 641 -14.15 6.12 -13.68
CA ASN A 641 -15.49 6.62 -14.01
C ASN A 641 -16.52 5.49 -14.04
N THR A 642 -16.21 4.37 -14.70
CA THR A 642 -17.07 3.17 -14.74
C THR A 642 -17.27 2.58 -13.33
N LEU A 643 -16.24 2.62 -12.48
CA LEU A 643 -16.37 2.23 -11.07
C LEU A 643 -17.33 3.16 -10.32
N GLN A 644 -17.22 4.47 -10.50
CA GLN A 644 -18.10 5.44 -9.87
C GLN A 644 -19.57 5.24 -10.31
N GLU A 645 -19.80 5.04 -11.62
CA GLU A 645 -21.12 4.75 -12.18
C GLU A 645 -21.69 3.45 -11.59
N TYR A 646 -20.91 2.37 -11.59
CA TYR A 646 -21.31 1.11 -10.96
C TYR A 646 -21.72 1.30 -9.50
N LEU A 647 -20.93 2.04 -8.71
CA LEU A 647 -21.20 2.29 -7.29
C LEU A 647 -22.52 3.03 -7.10
N LEU A 648 -22.85 4.00 -7.95
CA LEU A 648 -24.12 4.72 -7.89
C LEU A 648 -25.29 3.83 -8.31
N ASP A 649 -25.12 3.01 -9.34
CA ASP A 649 -26.20 2.16 -9.84
C ASP A 649 -26.53 1.02 -8.88
N ILE A 650 -25.52 0.37 -8.28
CA ILE A 650 -25.77 -0.65 -7.27
C ILE A 650 -26.44 -0.05 -6.02
N GLN A 651 -26.12 1.20 -5.65
CA GLN A 651 -26.80 1.90 -4.57
C GLN A 651 -28.29 2.09 -4.87
N LYS A 652 -28.64 2.54 -6.08
CA LYS A 652 -30.05 2.67 -6.51
C LYS A 652 -30.78 1.34 -6.44
N LEU A 653 -30.17 0.26 -6.93
CA LEU A 653 -30.76 -1.09 -6.91
C LEU A 653 -31.02 -1.56 -5.47
N ILE A 654 -30.04 -1.41 -4.58
CA ILE A 654 -30.16 -1.81 -3.17
C ILE A 654 -31.25 -1.00 -2.46
N ILE A 655 -31.29 0.33 -2.66
CA ILE A 655 -32.32 1.19 -2.06
C ILE A 655 -33.71 0.81 -2.59
N HIS A 656 -33.85 0.53 -3.88
CA HIS A 656 -35.11 0.13 -4.48
C HIS A 656 -35.63 -1.17 -3.86
N ILE A 657 -34.79 -2.20 -3.73
CA ILE A 657 -35.14 -3.47 -3.09
C ILE A 657 -35.46 -3.28 -1.60
N HIS A 658 -34.67 -2.47 -0.91
CA HIS A 658 -34.91 -2.19 0.51
C HIS A 658 -36.26 -1.50 0.73
N ARG A 659 -36.64 -0.56 -0.14
CA ARG A 659 -37.93 0.14 -0.07
C ARG A 659 -39.09 -0.78 -0.41
N SER A 660 -38.97 -1.63 -1.43
CA SER A 660 -40.03 -2.59 -1.80
C SER A 660 -40.22 -3.68 -0.75
N ALA A 661 -39.14 -4.11 -0.08
CA ALA A 661 -39.25 -5.05 1.04
C ALA A 661 -39.80 -4.42 2.33
N ASN A 662 -39.68 -3.10 2.48
CA ASN A 662 -40.12 -2.34 3.66
C ASN A 662 -41.19 -1.30 3.30
N GLU A 663 -42.18 -1.68 2.50
CA GLU A 663 -43.32 -0.81 2.21
C GLU A 663 -43.98 -0.36 3.51
N ARG A 664 -44.15 0.96 3.66
CA ARG A 664 -44.84 1.52 4.82
C ARG A 664 -46.28 1.00 4.79
N PRO A 665 -46.82 0.47 5.90
CA PRO A 665 -48.20 0.04 5.91
C PRO A 665 -49.08 1.23 5.56
N ALA A 666 -50.03 1.02 4.64
CA ALA A 666 -50.90 2.09 4.18
C ALA A 666 -51.62 2.75 5.37
N PRO A 667 -51.86 4.08 5.33
CA PRO A 667 -52.74 4.73 6.28
C PRO A 667 -54.07 3.98 6.38
N PHE A 668 -54.59 3.83 7.59
CA PHE A 668 -55.88 3.19 7.81
C PHE A 668 -56.87 4.21 8.36
N VAL A 669 -58.15 4.02 8.03
CA VAL A 669 -59.23 4.82 8.59
C VAL A 669 -59.67 4.16 9.89
N ASP A 670 -59.64 4.90 11.00
CA ASP A 670 -60.12 4.39 12.28
C ASP A 670 -61.66 4.30 12.33
N HIS A 671 -62.19 3.76 13.41
CA HIS A 671 -63.64 3.64 13.66
C HIS A 671 -64.35 5.01 13.76
N ALA A 672 -63.60 6.11 13.87
CA ALA A 672 -64.11 7.48 13.88
C ALA A 672 -64.01 8.15 12.50
N GLY A 673 -63.60 7.43 11.45
CA GLY A 673 -63.49 7.98 10.09
C GLY A 673 -62.23 8.83 9.85
N ILE A 674 -61.26 8.80 10.78
CA ILE A 674 -60.03 9.60 10.70
C ILE A 674 -58.92 8.76 10.05
N LEU A 675 -58.32 9.27 8.98
CA LEU A 675 -57.15 8.68 8.36
C LEU A 675 -55.97 8.75 9.34
N ARG A 676 -55.36 7.62 9.70
CA ARG A 676 -54.26 7.55 10.65
C ARG A 676 -53.03 6.91 10.04
N ASP A 677 -51.87 7.42 10.46
CA ASP A 677 -50.58 6.81 10.19
C ASP A 677 -50.49 5.45 10.89
N SER A 678 -50.14 4.42 10.13
CA SER A 678 -50.14 3.02 10.57
C SER A 678 -49.09 2.69 11.64
N LYS A 679 -48.05 3.52 11.78
CA LYS A 679 -46.92 3.30 12.70
C LYS A 679 -47.06 4.11 13.99
N THR A 680 -47.62 5.32 13.90
CA THR A 680 -47.74 6.27 15.01
C THR A 680 -49.17 6.41 15.53
N GLY A 681 -50.17 5.92 14.78
CA GLY A 681 -51.58 6.07 15.10
C GLY A 681 -52.05 7.52 15.08
N ARG A 682 -51.28 8.46 14.52
CA ARG A 682 -51.63 9.89 14.51
C ARG A 682 -52.55 10.22 13.33
N PRO A 683 -53.51 11.15 13.49
CA PRO A 683 -54.33 11.65 12.40
C PRO A 683 -53.49 12.27 11.29
N ILE A 684 -53.70 11.82 10.05
CA ILE A 684 -53.15 12.42 8.84
C ILE A 684 -54.25 13.34 8.29
N GLY A 685 -54.24 14.61 8.69
CA GLY A 685 -55.24 15.58 8.24
C GLY A 685 -55.53 16.75 9.19
N GLY A 686 -54.52 17.58 9.46
CA GLY A 686 -54.68 18.90 10.10
C GLY A 686 -53.44 19.75 9.82
N HIS A 687 -53.54 20.73 8.91
CA HIS A 687 -52.45 21.58 8.42
C HIS A 687 -51.75 22.42 9.52
N SER A 688 -50.40 22.43 9.53
CA SER A 688 -49.59 23.56 9.00
C SER A 688 -48.07 23.35 9.19
N GLY A 689 -47.32 23.36 8.08
CA GLY A 689 -45.95 23.91 7.97
C GLY A 689 -44.75 22.99 8.24
N ASP A 690 -44.22 22.35 7.18
CA ASP A 690 -42.83 22.55 6.73
C ASP A 690 -42.66 21.84 5.36
N GLU A 691 -42.47 22.63 4.29
CA GLU A 691 -42.09 22.14 2.96
C GLU A 691 -40.58 21.94 2.93
N GLY A 692 -40.12 20.71 2.70
CA GLY A 692 -38.74 20.39 2.41
C GLY A 692 -38.65 19.95 0.95
N ASP A 693 -37.96 20.74 0.15
CA ASP A 693 -37.73 20.61 -1.29
C ASP A 693 -37.20 19.23 -1.71
N ASP A 694 -37.95 18.51 -2.54
CA ASP A 694 -37.41 17.48 -3.44
C ASP A 694 -37.22 18.14 -4.82
N GLU A 695 -36.05 18.72 -5.05
CA GLU A 695 -35.62 19.13 -6.39
C GLU A 695 -35.27 17.88 -7.23
N ASP A 696 -36.14 17.55 -8.18
CA ASP A 696 -35.84 16.69 -9.32
C ASP A 696 -34.71 17.33 -10.17
N ILE A 697 -33.46 16.98 -9.87
CA ILE A 697 -32.31 17.32 -10.72
C ILE A 697 -32.29 16.36 -11.92
N ALA A 698 -33.03 16.71 -12.96
CA ALA A 698 -32.83 16.18 -14.30
C ALA A 698 -31.78 17.05 -15.02
N MET A 699 -30.57 16.52 -15.29
CA MET A 699 -29.62 17.12 -16.24
C MET A 699 -28.71 16.06 -16.90
N PRO A 700 -28.12 16.36 -18.07
CA PRO A 700 -28.16 15.51 -19.25
C PRO A 700 -26.90 14.66 -19.46
N GLY A 701 -27.09 13.59 -20.22
CA GLY A 701 -26.08 12.60 -20.54
C GLY A 701 -24.97 13.07 -21.48
N TYR A 702 -23.85 12.36 -21.35
CA TYR A 702 -23.00 11.92 -22.45
C TYR A 702 -22.51 10.50 -22.11
N SER A 703 -23.35 9.50 -22.38
CA SER A 703 -22.92 8.10 -22.51
C SER A 703 -23.54 7.55 -23.79
N PHE A 704 -22.70 7.01 -24.66
CA PHE A 704 -23.07 6.47 -25.98
C PHE A 704 -23.74 5.08 -25.89
N PHE A 705 -24.11 4.65 -24.69
CA PHE A 705 -24.94 3.47 -24.46
C PHE A 705 -26.02 3.83 -23.44
N ASP A 706 -27.15 4.33 -23.93
CA ASP A 706 -28.38 4.42 -23.15
C ASP A 706 -29.05 3.03 -23.22
N SER A 707 -29.06 2.35 -22.09
CA SER A 707 -29.73 1.07 -21.93
C SER A 707 -31.25 1.31 -21.88
N GLY A 708 -31.92 1.05 -23.00
CA GLY A 708 -33.37 0.80 -23.06
C GLY A 708 -34.18 1.95 -23.63
N ASP A 709 -34.34 1.98 -24.95
CA ASP A 709 -35.45 2.66 -25.61
C ASP A 709 -36.78 2.14 -25.01
N VAL A 710 -37.36 2.96 -24.15
CA VAL A 710 -38.71 2.82 -23.62
C VAL A 710 -39.69 2.97 -24.79
N GLN A 711 -40.25 1.85 -25.26
CA GLN A 711 -41.47 1.85 -26.04
C GLN A 711 -42.57 2.53 -25.23
N LEU A 712 -43.00 3.73 -25.64
CA LEU A 712 -44.40 4.19 -25.75
C LEU A 712 -44.51 5.73 -25.71
N LEU A 713 -44.24 6.39 -26.84
CA LEU A 713 -45.03 7.56 -27.24
C LEU A 713 -45.29 7.49 -28.74
N GLY A 714 -46.48 7.01 -29.08
CA GLY A 714 -46.99 7.04 -30.44
C GLY A 714 -47.29 8.48 -30.87
N HIS A 715 -46.63 8.96 -31.92
CA HIS A 715 -47.27 9.59 -33.06
C HIS A 715 -46.27 9.82 -34.19
N ARG A 716 -46.67 9.37 -35.39
CA ARG A 716 -45.95 9.54 -36.66
C ARG A 716 -45.57 11.00 -36.94
N ARG A 717 -44.32 11.22 -37.36
CA ARG A 717 -43.99 12.09 -38.51
C ARG A 717 -42.68 11.61 -39.16
N ARG A 718 -42.77 11.15 -40.40
CA ARG A 718 -41.62 10.86 -41.27
C ARG A 718 -40.97 12.18 -41.70
N THR A 719 -39.65 12.28 -41.58
CA THR A 719 -38.85 13.33 -42.25
C THR A 719 -38.01 12.72 -43.38
N PRO A 720 -37.74 13.45 -44.48
CA PRO A 720 -37.34 12.86 -45.75
C PRO A 720 -35.87 13.13 -46.06
N TYR A 721 -34.94 12.44 -45.39
CA TYR A 721 -33.54 12.38 -45.83
C TYR A 721 -32.94 11.02 -45.50
N SER A 722 -33.49 9.96 -46.09
CA SER A 722 -32.78 8.70 -46.27
C SER A 722 -31.95 8.80 -47.55
N HIS A 723 -30.70 8.33 -47.50
CA HIS A 723 -29.76 8.00 -48.59
C HIS A 723 -28.47 8.84 -48.63
N VAL A 724 -27.55 8.64 -47.68
CA VAL A 724 -26.10 8.60 -47.94
C VAL A 724 -25.42 7.73 -46.86
N GLY A 725 -24.65 6.70 -47.25
CA GLY A 725 -23.70 6.00 -46.37
C GLY A 725 -23.99 4.50 -46.15
N LYS A 726 -23.09 3.65 -46.62
CA LYS A 726 -23.13 2.19 -46.45
C LYS A 726 -22.49 1.85 -45.09
N VAL A 727 -23.25 1.32 -44.15
CA VAL A 727 -22.75 0.81 -42.87
C VAL A 727 -22.04 -0.52 -43.14
N LEU A 728 -20.75 -0.60 -42.78
CA LEU A 728 -19.97 -1.83 -42.81
C LEU A 728 -20.43 -2.75 -41.66
N GLN A 729 -20.65 -4.03 -41.95
CA GLN A 729 -21.11 -5.00 -40.97
C GLN A 729 -19.96 -5.50 -40.09
N LEU A 730 -20.21 -5.57 -38.79
CA LEU A 730 -19.29 -6.00 -37.72
C LEU A 730 -18.84 -7.48 -37.77
N ALA A 731 -19.11 -8.18 -38.87
CA ALA A 731 -18.78 -9.60 -39.06
C ALA A 731 -17.47 -9.82 -39.83
N GLU A 732 -16.74 -8.74 -40.16
CA GLU A 732 -15.36 -8.76 -40.67
C GLU A 732 -14.35 -8.28 -39.61
N TYR A 733 -14.61 -8.63 -38.33
CA TYR A 733 -13.58 -8.65 -37.28
C TYR A 733 -13.47 -10.04 -36.66
#